data_AF-A0A3C0XN09-F1
#
_entry.id   AF-A0A3C0XN09-F1
#
_cell.length_a   1.000
_cell.length_b   1.000
_cell.length_c   1.000
_cell.angle_alpha   90.00
_cell.angle_beta   90.00
_cell.angle_gamma   90.00
#
_symmetry.space_group_name_H-M   'P 1'
#
loop_
_entity.id
_entity.type
_entity.pdbx_description
1 polymer ?
#
loop_
_entity_poly.entity_id
_entity_poly.type
_entity_poly.pdbx_seq_one_letter_code
_entity_poly.pdbx_strand_id
1 'polypeptide(L)'
;MDIHQLRSWIFELYEPLEDERQYIVFDSVRGNLLVDAPPFSERALRLIRGTGPASVLLITNGARGGDAARYRDALGVQIAAHEDDASYIPGGADLVLKTEELVRPDARVIRVGDDGDGATVMLGRKAGGVLFCGDLDLGSDAARGLTKLQFSAVLSARRPPMWNAGRDTLLFLQRELPQPKKRFGILLQAPWDRAYKGRLEDQMKPNPLIVPSDETAAREAAMGTETLVVAQQVRARTEAAPRPVRGGAAAAEPRADAAGGRGEKRTSTRPRSFAEDWAAESTVSPATTVANPPADLVAAPVRFRPVPLGDGFQRLDAQLVGGLPSVDFFWGGIDLSPDGSEVAFSWNRTGAYELYSAPIAGDKIIQLTESDTRSVSPRWSPDGSQIAFTRDDAGTERMSIWLVDRDGEHERKLTSDDAAMHRDIAWSPDGRSLACVANIGGRRFSIQLIDSATGARTERTDGAYEDARPRFSPDGKWILFESWRTGARIEADLYVMPSDGGDAVRLDTREGKSGDSQFASWSPDGRTIAFTSSARGRREIALIDLEGMKGARLRYLTDNPFDEQNPVWRPDARGVVYLQDKDASRAVHRAFSASRAATPVADLPGMYEWPRVGPDSETVAMTFTSARRPTDVWVREGDQVTLRQLTDSLGGKIDPRVLVEPAHVRYPTADGREVPALLYMPHAEAVRGGTPGAVMYVHGGPTGQHFRWWDPTPQLLANRGFVVLAPNVRGSTGYGRAWQELNRRDWGGGDLADVMAGVDWLVKDGIADPKRIGITGGSYGGYMTLYALARHPDRFAAGVSSVGVVSWKTLFDTTRGDLREYLIRELGDATKDPQLYLDRSPITHAKNIRAALLVLQGANDPRVPKGEALQIVEALKTNGAPHQYHEYANEGHGFSRVANRVDALQRTADWLTKYLTPLMDRYLAD
;
A
#
# COMPACT_ATOMS: atom_id res chain seq x y z
N MET A 1 18.79 -12.13 2.90
CA MET A 1 18.30 -10.82 3.38
C MET A 1 18.89 -9.77 2.47
N ASP A 2 18.03 -8.96 1.87
CA ASP A 2 18.41 -7.90 0.93
C ASP A 2 19.13 -6.73 1.65
N ILE A 3 19.97 -6.00 0.92
CA ILE A 3 20.73 -4.83 1.37
C ILE A 3 19.80 -3.73 1.92
N HIS A 4 18.57 -3.68 1.42
CA HIS A 4 17.50 -2.78 1.89
C HIS A 4 17.09 -3.02 3.36
N GLN A 5 17.10 -4.27 3.85
CA GLN A 5 16.84 -4.54 5.27
C GLN A 5 18.09 -4.34 6.16
N LEU A 6 19.31 -4.24 5.60
CA LEU A 6 20.48 -3.78 6.38
C LEU A 6 20.43 -2.27 6.59
N ARG A 7 19.95 -1.51 5.60
CA ARG A 7 19.76 -0.05 5.67
C ARG A 7 18.74 0.42 6.72
N SER A 8 17.78 -0.41 7.13
CA SER A 8 16.85 -0.05 8.21
C SER A 8 17.40 -0.28 9.62
N TRP A 9 18.54 -0.95 9.76
CA TRP A 9 19.22 -1.21 11.05
C TRP A 9 20.46 -0.32 11.25
N ILE A 10 20.94 0.31 10.17
CA ILE A 10 22.15 1.14 10.15
C ILE A 10 21.78 2.48 9.53
N PHE A 11 21.70 3.52 10.34
CA PHE A 11 21.68 4.88 9.81
C PHE A 11 23.10 5.29 9.40
N GLU A 12 23.42 5.17 8.10
CA GLU A 12 24.52 5.93 7.51
C GLU A 12 24.08 7.38 7.29
N LEU A 13 24.57 8.28 8.16
CA LEU A 13 24.37 9.72 8.02
C LEU A 13 25.25 10.27 6.88
N TYR A 14 24.70 10.36 5.67
CA TYR A 14 25.35 11.01 4.53
C TYR A 14 24.70 12.36 4.20
N GLU A 15 25.04 13.42 4.95
CA GLU A 15 25.15 14.80 4.43
C GLU A 15 25.88 15.71 5.44
N PRO A 16 26.63 16.73 4.97
CA PRO A 16 27.98 17.01 5.48
C PRO A 16 28.01 17.44 6.94
N LEU A 17 28.58 16.57 7.79
CA LEU A 17 29.67 16.98 8.66
C LEU A 17 30.95 16.79 7.83
N GLU A 18 31.81 17.80 7.75
CA GLU A 18 33.05 17.67 6.99
C GLU A 18 34.00 16.69 7.72
N ASP A 19 34.52 15.74 6.95
CA ASP A 19 35.60 14.78 7.26
C ASP A 19 35.43 13.67 8.33
N GLU A 20 34.28 13.52 9.03
CA GLU A 20 34.08 12.38 9.95
C GLU A 20 32.85 11.51 9.60
N ARG A 21 33.10 10.23 9.24
CA ARG A 21 32.05 9.21 9.01
C ARG A 21 31.91 8.33 10.24
N GLN A 22 30.76 8.37 10.90
CA GLN A 22 30.47 7.48 12.03
C GLN A 22 29.04 6.94 11.96
N TYR A 23 28.89 5.73 12.49
CA TYR A 23 27.66 4.95 12.42
C TYR A 23 26.87 5.10 13.71
N ILE A 24 25.54 4.99 13.62
CA ILE A 24 24.67 4.68 14.74
C ILE A 24 23.82 3.48 14.34
N VAL A 25 24.04 2.35 15.00
CA VAL A 25 23.12 1.21 14.96
C VAL A 25 21.95 1.52 15.90
N PHE A 26 20.72 1.20 15.50
CA PHE A 26 19.53 1.44 16.32
C PHE A 26 18.50 0.31 16.13
N ASP A 27 18.06 -0.31 17.22
CA ASP A 27 17.01 -1.34 17.23
C ASP A 27 15.77 -0.80 17.98
N SER A 28 14.86 -0.20 17.22
CA SER A 28 13.61 0.38 17.74
C SER A 28 12.62 -0.65 18.30
N VAL A 29 12.87 -1.95 18.11
CA VAL A 29 11.94 -3.03 18.44
C VAL A 29 12.34 -3.74 19.74
N ARG A 30 13.62 -3.74 20.12
CA ARG A 30 14.13 -4.55 21.26
C ARG A 30 15.08 -3.84 22.23
N GLY A 31 15.27 -2.53 22.10
CA GLY A 31 15.99 -1.72 23.07
C GLY A 31 17.13 -0.92 22.43
N ASN A 32 17.27 0.32 22.88
CA ASN A 32 18.10 1.36 22.27
C ASN A 32 19.60 1.14 22.50
N LEU A 33 20.21 0.17 21.82
CA LEU A 33 21.67 0.01 21.76
C LEU A 33 22.23 0.82 20.59
N LEU A 34 22.96 1.90 20.90
CA LEU A 34 23.78 2.67 19.98
C LEU A 34 25.20 2.09 19.96
N VAL A 35 25.85 2.09 18.80
CA VAL A 35 27.24 1.63 18.65
C VAL A 35 28.02 2.71 17.92
N ASP A 36 28.93 3.33 18.66
CA ASP A 36 29.65 4.57 18.35
C ASP A 36 28.74 5.81 18.18
N ALA A 37 29.30 7.01 18.36
CA ALA A 37 28.57 8.27 18.21
C ALA A 37 29.44 9.35 17.53
N PRO A 38 28.84 10.25 16.72
CA PRO A 38 29.55 11.36 16.09
C PRO A 38 30.04 12.39 17.12
N PRO A 39 30.94 13.32 16.77
CA PRO A 39 31.35 14.41 17.66
C PRO A 39 30.14 15.14 18.27
N PHE A 40 30.18 15.38 19.58
CA PHE A 40 29.03 15.92 20.28
C PHE A 40 28.73 17.35 19.81
N SER A 41 27.52 17.52 19.28
CA SER A 41 27.02 18.76 18.71
C SER A 41 25.49 18.83 18.83
N GLU A 42 24.93 20.04 18.82
CA GLU A 42 23.46 20.21 18.77
C GLU A 42 22.81 19.47 17.59
N ARG A 43 23.51 19.40 16.45
CA ARG A 43 23.01 18.70 15.26
C ARG A 43 22.94 17.19 15.51
N ALA A 44 23.95 16.61 16.15
CA ALA A 44 23.91 15.19 16.53
C ALA A 44 22.84 14.88 17.58
N LEU A 45 22.66 15.75 18.59
CA LEU A 45 21.57 15.62 19.57
C LEU A 45 20.18 15.62 18.92
N ARG A 46 19.98 16.35 17.81
CA ARG A 46 18.72 16.32 17.05
C ARG A 46 18.49 15.00 16.32
N LEU A 47 19.55 14.31 15.91
CA LEU A 47 19.48 13.07 15.13
C LEU A 47 19.14 11.83 15.97
N ILE A 48 19.46 11.83 17.27
CA ILE A 48 19.11 10.75 18.21
C ILE A 48 17.98 11.13 19.18
N ARG A 49 17.07 12.03 18.76
CA ARG A 49 15.85 12.36 19.51
C ARG A 49 14.95 11.14 19.66
N GLY A 50 14.94 10.57 20.86
CA GLY A 50 14.26 9.31 21.19
C GLY A 50 15.09 8.42 22.11
N THR A 51 16.40 8.65 22.21
CA THR A 51 17.25 8.00 23.22
C THR A 51 17.08 8.69 24.58
N GLY A 52 17.04 7.88 25.64
CA GLY A 52 17.01 8.30 27.04
C GLY A 52 17.77 7.31 27.94
N PRO A 53 17.60 7.36 29.27
CA PRO A 53 18.33 6.50 30.22
C PRO A 53 18.23 4.97 30.02
N ALA A 54 17.20 4.50 29.32
CA ALA A 54 17.07 3.09 28.91
C ALA A 54 17.88 2.73 27.64
N SER A 55 18.79 3.59 27.21
CA SER A 55 19.61 3.41 26.00
C SER A 55 21.08 3.24 26.38
N VAL A 56 21.77 2.33 25.69
CA VAL A 56 23.19 2.04 25.91
C VAL A 56 23.97 2.54 24.69
N LEU A 57 24.97 3.39 24.89
CA LEU A 57 25.94 3.81 23.88
C LEU A 57 27.23 3.01 24.06
N LEU A 58 27.42 1.99 23.23
CA LEU A 58 28.66 1.22 23.15
C LEU A 58 29.73 2.02 22.38
N ILE A 59 30.80 2.39 23.04
CA ILE A 59 31.96 3.03 22.40
C ILE A 59 32.89 1.96 21.83
N THR A 60 33.46 2.25 20.66
CA THR A 60 34.28 1.31 19.89
C THR A 60 35.78 1.65 19.86
N ASN A 61 36.17 2.83 20.38
CA ASN A 61 37.55 3.23 20.64
C ASN A 61 37.64 4.24 21.82
N GLY A 62 38.82 4.37 22.45
CA GLY A 62 39.00 5.38 23.51
C GLY A 62 38.86 6.85 23.05
N ALA A 63 39.11 7.17 21.77
CA ALA A 63 39.09 8.55 21.26
C ALA A 63 37.71 9.22 21.34
N ARG A 64 36.61 8.44 21.30
CA ARG A 64 35.23 8.93 21.40
C ARG A 64 34.70 9.03 22.83
N GLY A 65 35.47 8.62 23.84
CA GLY A 65 35.08 8.68 25.25
C GLY A 65 34.64 10.09 25.69
N GLY A 66 35.34 11.13 25.21
CA GLY A 66 35.04 12.53 25.53
C GLY A 66 33.68 13.01 25.02
N ASP A 67 33.23 12.56 23.85
CA ASP A 67 31.93 12.94 23.28
C ASP A 67 30.79 12.07 23.83
N ALA A 68 31.03 10.78 24.07
CA ALA A 68 30.06 9.90 24.70
C ALA A 68 29.64 10.38 26.10
N ALA A 69 30.58 10.87 26.91
CA ALA A 69 30.28 11.51 28.19
C ALA A 69 29.30 12.68 28.04
N ARG A 70 29.49 13.51 27.00
CA ARG A 70 28.60 14.65 26.70
C ARG A 70 27.21 14.17 26.25
N TYR A 71 27.10 13.05 25.52
CA TYR A 71 25.81 12.44 25.19
C TYR A 71 25.08 11.90 26.42
N ARG A 72 25.79 11.26 27.36
CA ARG A 72 25.21 10.90 28.67
C ARG A 72 24.71 12.14 29.41
N ASP A 73 25.50 13.21 29.46
CA ASP A 73 25.10 14.45 30.15
C ASP A 73 23.86 15.11 29.50
N ALA A 74 23.69 15.01 28.18
CA ALA A 74 22.60 15.66 27.44
C ALA A 74 21.34 14.81 27.23
N LEU A 75 21.45 13.48 27.25
CA LEU A 75 20.37 12.54 26.91
C LEU A 75 20.14 11.48 27.99
N GLY A 76 20.99 11.43 29.02
CA GLY A 76 20.90 10.47 30.12
C GLY A 76 21.30 9.03 29.77
N VAL A 77 21.79 8.76 28.55
CA VAL A 77 22.13 7.40 28.07
C VAL A 77 23.24 6.76 28.89
N GLN A 78 23.16 5.45 29.11
CA GLN A 78 24.23 4.66 29.70
C GLN A 78 25.36 4.49 28.69
N ILE A 79 26.62 4.53 29.10
CA ILE A 79 27.78 4.32 28.24
C ILE A 79 28.35 2.91 28.50
N ALA A 80 28.45 2.11 27.46
CA ALA A 80 29.19 0.85 27.48
C ALA A 80 30.55 1.00 26.79
N ALA A 81 31.58 0.32 27.29
CA ALA A 81 32.88 0.23 26.64
C ALA A 81 33.59 -1.06 27.01
N HIS A 82 34.54 -1.48 26.18
CA HIS A 82 35.47 -2.54 26.54
C HIS A 82 36.38 -2.10 27.71
N GLU A 83 36.87 -3.06 28.52
CA GLU A 83 37.72 -2.77 29.68
C GLU A 83 38.98 -1.93 29.36
N ASP A 84 39.53 -2.07 28.14
CA ASP A 84 40.65 -1.25 27.66
C ASP A 84 40.24 0.20 27.34
N ASP A 85 39.03 0.40 26.80
CA ASP A 85 38.54 1.71 26.33
C ASP A 85 37.80 2.51 27.44
N ALA A 86 37.31 1.83 28.48
CA ALA A 86 36.48 2.41 29.53
C ALA A 86 37.14 3.58 30.28
N SER A 87 38.48 3.56 30.38
CA SER A 87 39.28 4.58 31.05
C SER A 87 39.36 5.92 30.28
N TYR A 88 39.00 5.94 29.00
CA TYR A 88 39.05 7.15 28.16
C TYR A 88 37.75 7.96 28.20
N ILE A 89 36.69 7.46 28.83
CA ILE A 89 35.43 8.18 29.04
C ILE A 89 35.54 9.08 30.27
N PRO A 90 35.37 10.41 30.15
CA PRO A 90 35.23 11.28 31.32
C PRO A 90 34.04 10.84 32.17
N GLY A 91 34.30 10.52 33.45
CA GLY A 91 33.31 9.94 34.36
C GLY A 91 33.16 8.42 34.27
N GLY A 92 33.94 7.73 33.42
CA GLY A 92 33.93 6.27 33.25
C GLY A 92 32.77 5.76 32.39
N ALA A 93 32.86 4.49 31.98
CA ALA A 93 31.74 3.75 31.41
C ALA A 93 30.78 3.30 32.51
N ASP A 94 29.48 3.33 32.23
CA ASP A 94 28.43 2.78 33.09
C ASP A 94 28.37 1.23 32.98
N LEU A 95 28.82 0.68 31.85
CA LEU A 95 29.00 -0.76 31.62
C LEU A 95 30.42 -1.03 31.08
N VAL A 96 31.25 -1.71 31.87
CA VAL A 96 32.59 -2.18 31.45
C VAL A 96 32.48 -3.63 31.01
N LEU A 97 32.87 -3.91 29.76
CA LEU A 97 32.66 -5.19 29.08
C LEU A 97 33.98 -5.86 28.75
N LYS A 98 34.04 -7.18 28.92
CA LYS A 98 35.22 -7.98 28.52
C LYS A 98 35.12 -8.46 27.08
N THR A 99 36.25 -8.91 26.53
CA THR A 99 36.26 -9.64 25.25
C THR A 99 35.39 -10.91 25.36
N GLU A 100 34.58 -11.19 24.34
CA GLU A 100 33.52 -12.20 24.27
C GLU A 100 32.30 -11.99 25.20
N GLU A 101 32.25 -10.90 25.99
CA GLU A 101 31.09 -10.62 26.84
C GLU A 101 29.85 -10.18 26.03
N LEU A 102 28.68 -10.71 26.42
CA LEU A 102 27.40 -10.43 25.75
C LEU A 102 26.83 -9.09 26.22
N VAL A 103 26.64 -8.17 25.27
CA VAL A 103 25.87 -6.92 25.48
C VAL A 103 24.37 -7.18 25.31
N ARG A 104 24.03 -8.15 24.45
CA ARG A 104 22.68 -8.70 24.23
C ARG A 104 22.78 -10.20 23.96
N PRO A 105 21.69 -10.98 24.05
CA PRO A 105 21.68 -12.41 23.70
C PRO A 105 22.17 -12.73 22.27
N ASP A 106 22.07 -11.76 21.36
CA ASP A 106 22.47 -11.84 19.95
C ASP A 106 23.76 -11.06 19.62
N ALA A 107 24.37 -10.34 20.57
CA ALA A 107 25.53 -9.47 20.34
C ALA A 107 26.59 -9.52 21.45
N ARG A 108 27.86 -9.71 21.08
CA ARG A 108 29.03 -9.73 21.99
C ARG A 108 30.10 -8.73 21.60
N VAL A 109 30.91 -8.31 22.56
CA VAL A 109 32.11 -7.50 22.32
C VAL A 109 33.28 -8.39 21.92
N ILE A 110 34.09 -7.96 20.95
CA ILE A 110 35.36 -8.56 20.59
C ILE A 110 36.41 -7.46 20.46
N ARG A 111 37.53 -7.59 21.15
CA ARG A 111 38.70 -6.73 20.99
C ARG A 111 39.53 -7.21 19.80
N VAL A 112 39.93 -6.30 18.92
CA VAL A 112 40.60 -6.62 17.65
C VAL A 112 41.80 -5.69 17.44
N GLY A 113 42.99 -6.19 17.70
CA GLY A 113 44.26 -5.48 17.50
C GLY A 113 45.40 -6.17 18.24
N ASP A 114 46.63 -5.74 17.95
CA ASP A 114 47.84 -6.23 18.60
C ASP A 114 48.35 -5.19 19.62
N ASP A 115 48.81 -5.64 20.78
CA ASP A 115 49.53 -4.89 21.83
C ASP A 115 49.16 -3.40 22.04
N GLY A 116 47.88 -3.13 22.33
CA GLY A 116 47.40 -1.86 22.88
C GLY A 116 46.60 -0.98 21.92
N ASP A 117 46.80 -1.09 20.60
CA ASP A 117 46.03 -0.36 19.57
C ASP A 117 44.78 -1.15 19.12
N GLY A 118 44.09 -1.77 20.08
CA GLY A 118 42.87 -2.54 19.84
C GLY A 118 41.68 -1.68 19.42
N ALA A 119 40.86 -2.21 18.50
CA ALA A 119 39.52 -1.71 18.22
C ALA A 119 38.48 -2.58 18.94
N THR A 120 37.47 -1.97 19.53
CA THR A 120 36.34 -2.68 20.14
C THR A 120 35.26 -2.88 19.08
N VAL A 121 34.93 -4.13 18.77
CA VAL A 121 34.01 -4.50 17.69
C VAL A 121 32.86 -5.33 18.25
N MET A 122 31.63 -4.92 17.99
CA MET A 122 30.46 -5.72 18.33
C MET A 122 30.20 -6.77 17.25
N LEU A 123 30.11 -8.04 17.64
CA LEU A 123 29.77 -9.17 16.79
C LEU A 123 28.30 -9.56 17.02
N GLY A 124 27.46 -9.33 16.02
CA GLY A 124 26.04 -9.69 16.01
C GLY A 124 25.74 -10.97 15.23
N ARG A 125 25.02 -11.92 15.82
CA ARG A 125 24.61 -13.17 15.17
C ARG A 125 23.27 -13.02 14.43
N LYS A 126 23.23 -13.41 13.16
CA LYS A 126 22.07 -13.21 12.29
C LYS A 126 21.72 -14.47 11.48
N ALA A 127 20.45 -14.60 11.09
CA ALA A 127 20.02 -15.59 10.11
C ALA A 127 20.76 -15.35 8.77
N GLY A 128 21.73 -16.22 8.46
CA GLY A 128 22.55 -16.16 7.24
C GLY A 128 23.90 -15.45 7.36
N GLY A 129 24.38 -15.12 8.57
CA GLY A 129 25.76 -14.66 8.75
C GLY A 129 26.03 -13.86 10.02
N VAL A 130 27.16 -13.16 10.03
CA VAL A 130 27.68 -12.38 11.16
C VAL A 130 27.90 -10.92 10.75
N LEU A 131 27.51 -9.99 11.62
CA LEU A 131 27.73 -8.55 11.46
C LEU A 131 28.85 -8.09 12.42
N PHE A 132 29.78 -7.28 11.90
CA PHE A 132 30.83 -6.62 12.68
C PHE A 132 30.65 -5.10 12.66
N CYS A 133 30.53 -4.47 13.83
CA CYS A 133 30.38 -3.02 13.98
C CYS A 133 31.45 -2.47 14.94
N GLY A 134 32.36 -1.61 14.47
CA GLY A 134 33.34 -0.93 15.32
C GLY A 134 34.37 -0.09 14.54
N ASP A 135 35.22 0.67 15.23
CA ASP A 135 36.33 1.42 14.61
C ASP A 135 37.51 0.50 14.22
N LEU A 136 37.25 -0.48 13.35
CA LEU A 136 38.23 -1.45 12.91
C LEU A 136 38.95 -0.97 11.64
N ASP A 137 40.29 -0.82 11.67
CA ASP A 137 41.05 -0.71 10.41
C ASP A 137 41.20 -2.09 9.75
N LEU A 138 40.37 -2.29 8.74
CA LEU A 138 40.34 -3.47 7.87
C LEU A 138 41.65 -3.73 7.09
N GLY A 139 42.60 -2.78 7.10
CA GLY A 139 43.94 -2.96 6.56
C GLY A 139 44.93 -3.68 7.50
N SER A 140 44.67 -3.69 8.82
CA SER A 140 45.56 -4.25 9.85
C SER A 140 45.69 -5.77 9.80
N ASP A 141 46.80 -6.33 10.28
CA ASP A 141 47.00 -7.78 10.31
C ASP A 141 46.03 -8.49 11.28
N ALA A 142 45.68 -7.87 12.40
CA ALA A 142 44.58 -8.32 13.27
C ALA A 142 43.23 -8.40 12.52
N ALA A 143 42.85 -7.40 11.73
CA ALA A 143 41.62 -7.44 10.93
C ALA A 143 41.68 -8.48 9.79
N ARG A 144 42.87 -8.76 9.22
CA ARG A 144 43.08 -9.88 8.27
C ARG A 144 42.91 -11.26 8.92
N GLY A 145 42.98 -11.34 10.25
CA GLY A 145 42.54 -12.52 11.01
C GLY A 145 41.03 -12.74 10.88
N LEU A 146 40.23 -11.67 11.04
CA LEU A 146 38.76 -11.71 10.96
C LEU A 146 38.23 -11.96 9.55
N THR A 147 38.94 -11.54 8.49
CA THR A 147 38.47 -11.78 7.11
C THR A 147 38.46 -13.25 6.69
N LYS A 148 38.99 -14.15 7.53
CA LYS A 148 38.85 -15.61 7.38
C LYS A 148 37.49 -16.15 7.89
N LEU A 149 36.74 -15.35 8.64
CA LEU A 149 35.38 -15.67 9.09
C LEU A 149 34.37 -15.29 8.00
N GLN A 150 33.31 -16.08 7.83
CA GLN A 150 32.21 -15.71 6.92
C GLN A 150 31.33 -14.62 7.55
N PHE A 151 31.59 -13.36 7.20
CA PHE A 151 30.79 -12.19 7.60
C PHE A 151 29.87 -11.71 6.48
N SER A 152 28.76 -11.05 6.85
CA SER A 152 27.81 -10.45 5.90
C SER A 152 28.17 -8.99 5.56
N ALA A 153 28.70 -8.24 6.52
CA ALA A 153 29.21 -6.88 6.35
C ALA A 153 30.19 -6.53 7.49
N VAL A 154 31.13 -5.63 7.21
CA VAL A 154 31.89 -4.91 8.24
C VAL A 154 31.69 -3.42 8.07
N LEU A 155 31.32 -2.75 9.17
CA LEU A 155 31.28 -1.29 9.28
C LEU A 155 32.56 -0.82 9.98
N SER A 156 33.19 0.23 9.45
CA SER A 156 34.43 0.83 9.97
C SER A 156 34.31 2.34 9.92
N ALA A 157 34.67 3.04 11.00
CA ALA A 157 34.70 4.52 10.98
C ALA A 157 35.82 5.08 10.06
N ARG A 158 36.81 4.25 9.68
CA ARG A 158 37.97 4.67 8.87
C ARG A 158 37.88 4.29 7.39
N ARG A 159 36.97 3.39 6.99
CA ARG A 159 36.81 2.94 5.59
C ARG A 159 35.33 2.71 5.22
N PRO A 160 34.95 2.84 3.94
CA PRO A 160 33.60 2.50 3.48
C PRO A 160 33.24 1.04 3.83
N PRO A 161 31.94 0.71 4.03
CA PRO A 161 31.51 -0.63 4.39
C PRO A 161 32.05 -1.69 3.42
N MET A 162 32.76 -2.69 3.96
CA MET A 162 33.21 -3.82 3.15
C MET A 162 32.17 -4.94 3.21
N TRP A 163 31.56 -5.18 2.06
CA TRP A 163 30.66 -6.29 1.79
C TRP A 163 31.48 -7.45 1.21
N ASN A 164 31.07 -8.69 1.50
CA ASN A 164 31.74 -9.88 0.97
C ASN A 164 31.33 -10.13 -0.51
N ALA A 165 31.69 -9.19 -1.39
CA ALA A 165 31.77 -9.40 -2.83
C ALA A 165 33.17 -9.91 -3.18
N GLY A 166 33.26 -10.86 -4.11
CA GLY A 166 34.49 -11.59 -4.40
C GLY A 166 35.70 -10.69 -4.70
N ARG A 167 36.89 -11.18 -4.32
CA ARG A 167 38.21 -10.50 -4.46
C ARG A 167 38.43 -9.83 -5.82
N ASP A 168 37.95 -10.44 -6.89
CA ASP A 168 38.15 -9.95 -8.25
C ASP A 168 37.22 -8.76 -8.59
N THR A 169 36.03 -8.69 -7.99
CA THR A 169 35.14 -7.53 -8.09
C THR A 169 35.72 -6.31 -7.37
N LEU A 170 36.39 -6.53 -6.22
CA LEU A 170 37.12 -5.48 -5.51
C LEU A 170 38.31 -4.95 -6.30
N LEU A 171 39.09 -5.82 -6.95
CA LEU A 171 40.22 -5.42 -7.80
C LEU A 171 39.79 -4.72 -9.09
N PHE A 172 38.61 -5.04 -9.62
CA PHE A 172 37.99 -4.32 -10.74
C PHE A 172 37.57 -2.90 -10.33
N LEU A 173 36.83 -2.77 -9.23
CA LEU A 173 36.40 -1.46 -8.69
C LEU A 173 37.60 -0.59 -8.27
N GLN A 174 38.69 -1.17 -7.77
CA GLN A 174 39.90 -0.43 -7.42
C GLN A 174 40.69 0.10 -8.63
N ARG A 175 40.44 -0.42 -9.85
CA ARG A 175 41.13 -0.01 -11.08
C ARG A 175 40.36 1.00 -11.93
N GLU A 176 39.03 1.00 -11.86
CA GLU A 176 38.16 1.91 -12.63
C GLU A 176 37.77 3.20 -11.87
N LEU A 177 38.20 3.37 -10.61
CA LEU A 177 37.97 4.60 -9.84
C LEU A 177 39.06 5.66 -10.09
N PRO A 178 38.70 6.88 -10.57
CA PRO A 178 39.60 8.03 -10.50
C PRO A 178 39.88 8.41 -9.04
N GLN A 179 41.10 8.90 -8.76
CA GLN A 179 41.43 9.56 -7.49
C GLN A 179 40.39 10.66 -7.17
N PRO A 180 39.91 10.78 -5.92
CA PRO A 180 38.53 11.20 -5.70
C PRO A 180 38.32 12.72 -5.71
N LYS A 181 37.41 13.19 -6.58
CA LYS A 181 36.49 14.29 -6.25
C LYS A 181 35.05 13.97 -6.67
N LYS A 182 34.32 13.33 -5.74
CA LYS A 182 32.85 13.22 -5.60
C LYS A 182 32.02 12.84 -6.86
N ARG A 183 31.63 11.55 -7.00
CA ARG A 183 30.22 11.05 -6.82
C ARG A 183 30.00 9.60 -7.32
N PHE A 184 29.09 8.92 -6.62
CA PHE A 184 28.31 7.67 -6.82
C PHE A 184 28.23 6.92 -8.17
N GLY A 185 27.95 5.60 -8.05
CA GLY A 185 27.11 4.83 -8.99
C GLY A 185 27.24 3.30 -8.85
N ILE A 186 26.18 2.57 -8.45
CA ILE A 186 26.15 1.09 -8.45
C ILE A 186 24.86 0.55 -9.09
N LEU A 187 25.06 -0.42 -9.99
CA LEU A 187 24.12 -1.40 -10.57
C LEU A 187 25.01 -2.64 -10.88
N LEU A 188 24.64 -3.92 -10.73
CA LEU A 188 23.39 -4.61 -10.33
C LEU A 188 23.73 -6.00 -9.74
N GLN A 189 22.72 -6.82 -9.40
CA GLN A 189 22.86 -8.27 -9.22
C GLN A 189 21.99 -9.06 -10.20
N ALA A 190 22.43 -10.29 -10.52
CA ALA A 190 21.62 -11.45 -10.84
C ALA A 190 22.45 -12.73 -10.50
N PRO A 191 21.87 -13.95 -10.46
CA PRO A 191 21.28 -14.49 -9.24
C PRO A 191 21.94 -15.81 -8.79
N TRP A 192 21.65 -16.28 -7.57
CA TRP A 192 22.05 -17.63 -7.12
C TRP A 192 20.88 -18.44 -6.58
N ASP A 193 20.81 -19.68 -7.06
CA ASP A 193 19.73 -20.63 -6.86
C ASP A 193 20.04 -21.64 -5.72
N ARG A 194 19.03 -22.41 -5.31
CA ARG A 194 19.11 -23.39 -4.21
C ARG A 194 19.90 -24.64 -4.59
N ALA A 195 21.19 -24.68 -4.23
CA ALA A 195 21.92 -25.94 -4.12
C ALA A 195 23.00 -25.90 -3.04
N TYR A 196 22.65 -25.96 -1.75
CA TYR A 196 23.47 -26.57 -0.67
C TYR A 196 22.69 -26.67 0.67
N LYS A 197 21.75 -27.63 0.76
CA LYS A 197 21.34 -28.19 2.07
C LYS A 197 21.76 -29.66 2.11
N GLY A 198 22.89 -29.94 2.73
CA GLY A 198 23.45 -31.28 2.84
C GLY A 198 24.84 -31.29 3.44
N ARG A 199 24.96 -31.83 4.67
CA ARG A 199 26.12 -31.88 5.58
C ARG A 199 26.32 -30.65 6.48
N LEU A 200 25.59 -30.63 7.60
CA LEU A 200 26.05 -30.20 8.94
C LEU A 200 25.00 -30.50 10.04
N GLU A 201 24.24 -31.60 9.93
CA GLU A 201 23.14 -31.95 10.87
C GLU A 201 23.57 -32.94 11.99
N ASP A 202 24.83 -33.38 12.04
CA ASP A 202 25.28 -34.48 12.94
C ASP A 202 25.87 -34.05 14.32
N GLN A 203 25.91 -32.75 14.68
CA GLN A 203 26.65 -32.32 15.89
C GLN A 203 26.00 -31.32 16.87
N MET A 204 24.70 -31.00 16.81
CA MET A 204 24.05 -30.30 17.93
C MET A 204 22.64 -30.84 18.24
N LYS A 205 22.49 -31.46 19.42
CA LYS A 205 21.19 -31.77 20.05
C LYS A 205 20.54 -30.49 20.60
N PRO A 206 19.20 -30.44 20.74
CA PRO A 206 18.53 -29.31 21.37
C PRO A 206 18.87 -29.26 22.86
N ASN A 207 19.20 -28.05 23.34
CA ASN A 207 19.29 -27.74 24.77
C ASN A 207 18.25 -26.65 25.12
N PRO A 208 17.78 -26.60 26.39
CA PRO A 208 16.51 -25.96 26.75
C PRO A 208 16.58 -24.44 26.85
N LEU A 209 15.40 -23.83 27.03
CA LEU A 209 15.26 -22.43 27.45
C LEU A 209 16.10 -22.13 28.70
N ILE A 210 16.98 -21.14 28.58
CA ILE A 210 17.61 -20.35 29.65
C ILE A 210 18.31 -21.20 30.75
N VAL A 211 19.63 -21.36 30.59
CA VAL A 211 20.57 -21.77 31.66
C VAL A 211 20.74 -20.60 32.67
N PRO A 212 21.16 -20.83 33.93
CA PRO A 212 20.24 -20.85 35.08
C PRO A 212 20.19 -19.56 35.93
N SER A 213 19.41 -19.62 37.02
CA SER A 213 18.77 -18.50 37.75
C SER A 213 19.64 -17.52 38.55
N ASP A 214 20.95 -17.74 38.72
CA ASP A 214 21.65 -17.21 39.90
C ASP A 214 22.61 -16.03 39.63
N GLU A 215 22.92 -15.68 38.36
CA GLU A 215 23.82 -14.54 38.03
C GLU A 215 23.13 -13.33 37.36
N THR A 216 21.89 -13.46 36.85
CA THR A 216 21.15 -12.34 36.23
C THR A 216 20.29 -11.55 37.20
N ALA A 217 19.92 -12.10 38.36
CA ALA A 217 19.09 -11.40 39.35
C ALA A 217 19.73 -10.08 39.85
N ALA A 218 21.07 -10.03 39.92
CA ALA A 218 21.79 -8.80 40.26
C ALA A 218 21.82 -7.76 39.12
N ARG A 219 21.69 -8.18 37.85
CA ARG A 219 21.63 -7.28 36.68
C ARG A 219 20.24 -6.69 36.46
N GLU A 220 19.16 -7.38 36.87
CA GLU A 220 17.83 -6.76 36.99
C GLU A 220 17.73 -5.83 38.20
N ALA A 221 18.39 -6.17 39.32
CA ALA A 221 18.50 -5.27 40.49
C ALA A 221 19.30 -3.98 40.21
N ALA A 222 20.11 -3.94 39.15
CA ALA A 222 20.80 -2.73 38.70
C ALA A 222 19.87 -1.67 38.07
N MET A 223 18.60 -2.00 37.78
CA MET A 223 17.55 -1.04 37.41
C MET A 223 16.77 -0.53 38.63
N GLY A 224 17.48 -0.19 39.71
CA GLY A 224 16.94 0.12 41.04
C GLY A 224 15.86 1.22 41.06
N THR A 225 14.86 1.02 41.93
CA THR A 225 13.49 1.54 41.80
C THR A 225 13.25 3.03 42.10
N GLU A 226 14.24 3.80 42.56
CA GLU A 226 14.03 5.20 42.98
C GLU A 226 14.74 6.24 42.10
N THR A 227 14.53 6.08 40.79
CA THR A 227 14.07 7.18 39.92
C THR A 227 12.58 6.92 39.61
N LEU A 228 11.73 6.75 40.62
CA LEU A 228 11.32 7.77 41.60
C LEU A 228 12.28 8.11 42.77
N VAL A 229 13.07 9.17 42.61
CA VAL A 229 13.65 10.03 43.69
C VAL A 229 14.87 9.55 44.53
N VAL A 230 16.06 10.04 44.11
CA VAL A 230 17.19 10.60 44.91
C VAL A 230 17.76 9.82 46.12
N ALA A 231 19.04 9.42 46.02
CA ALA A 231 19.89 9.12 47.18
C ALA A 231 21.29 9.79 47.09
N GLN A 232 21.69 10.46 48.18
CA GLN A 232 23.06 10.95 48.40
C GLN A 232 23.92 9.86 49.10
N GLN A 233 25.23 10.12 49.20
CA GLN A 233 26.21 9.39 50.03
C GLN A 233 26.60 8.00 49.44
N VAL A 234 27.87 7.57 49.44
CA VAL A 234 29.09 8.11 50.06
C VAL A 234 30.28 7.60 49.20
N ARG A 235 31.16 8.47 48.68
CA ARG A 235 32.41 8.92 49.34
C ARG A 235 33.45 7.80 49.49
N ALA A 236 34.51 7.89 48.68
CA ALA A 236 35.84 7.29 48.89
C ALA A 236 35.89 5.75 48.93
N ARG A 237 36.70 5.07 48.12
CA ARG A 237 38.18 5.03 48.09
C ARG A 237 38.56 4.09 46.91
N THR A 238 39.68 4.14 46.19
CA THR A 238 40.93 4.92 46.23
C THR A 238 41.70 4.61 44.94
N GLU A 239 42.39 5.61 44.36
CA GLU A 239 43.79 5.57 43.86
C GLU A 239 44.19 4.54 42.75
N ALA A 240 45.00 4.85 41.74
CA ALA A 240 45.72 6.08 41.36
C ALA A 240 46.02 6.14 39.84
N ALA A 241 46.39 7.33 39.35
CA ALA A 241 46.95 7.58 38.00
C ALA A 241 48.50 7.37 38.02
N PRO A 242 49.36 7.90 37.09
CA PRO A 242 49.12 8.54 35.76
C PRO A 242 50.11 8.15 34.60
N ARG A 243 49.67 8.28 33.32
CA ARG A 243 50.21 9.13 32.18
C ARG A 243 51.76 9.19 31.89
N PRO A 244 52.32 9.90 30.85
CA PRO A 244 51.76 10.55 29.62
C PRO A 244 52.66 10.56 28.30
N VAL A 245 52.11 11.08 27.17
CA VAL A 245 52.75 12.06 26.18
C VAL A 245 53.89 11.57 25.23
N ARG A 246 54.18 12.07 23.98
CA ARG A 246 53.83 13.22 23.06
C ARG A 246 53.98 12.73 21.57
N GLY A 247 53.25 13.18 20.53
CA GLY A 247 53.45 14.39 19.68
C GLY A 247 54.63 14.28 18.67
N GLY A 248 54.59 14.65 17.37
CA GLY A 248 53.55 15.16 16.45
C GLY A 248 54.17 15.80 15.16
N ALA A 249 53.37 16.03 14.09
CA ALA A 249 53.64 16.87 12.87
C ALA A 249 54.81 16.48 11.89
N ALA A 250 54.88 16.88 10.60
CA ALA A 250 53.87 17.26 9.58
C ALA A 250 54.50 17.43 8.16
N ALA A 251 53.65 17.41 7.11
CA ALA A 251 53.68 18.19 5.85
C ALA A 251 54.62 17.90 4.64
N ALA A 252 53.99 17.95 3.45
CA ALA A 252 54.38 18.64 2.19
C ALA A 252 54.91 17.87 0.94
N GLU A 253 54.09 18.00 -0.11
CA GLU A 253 54.16 17.79 -1.59
C GLU A 253 55.24 18.64 -2.36
N PRO A 254 55.33 18.70 -3.73
CA PRO A 254 54.80 17.86 -4.85
C PRO A 254 55.74 17.67 -6.11
N ARG A 255 55.22 17.00 -7.19
CA ARG A 255 55.35 17.25 -8.67
C ARG A 255 56.07 16.26 -9.64
N ALA A 256 55.34 15.98 -10.75
CA ALA A 256 55.72 15.96 -12.20
C ALA A 256 56.16 14.66 -12.98
N ASP A 257 55.31 14.34 -13.98
CA ASP A 257 55.58 14.08 -15.43
C ASP A 257 56.08 12.74 -16.08
N ALA A 258 55.46 12.47 -17.26
CA ALA A 258 55.98 11.90 -18.53
C ALA A 258 55.90 10.38 -18.93
N ALA A 259 54.87 10.05 -19.73
CA ALA A 259 54.88 9.50 -21.12
C ALA A 259 55.48 8.12 -21.59
N GLY A 260 54.70 7.40 -22.43
CA GLY A 260 55.10 6.41 -23.46
C GLY A 260 54.90 4.90 -23.12
N GLY A 261 54.56 3.95 -24.01
CA GLY A 261 54.07 3.96 -25.41
C GLY A 261 54.15 2.55 -26.10
N ARG A 262 53.22 2.21 -27.03
CA ARG A 262 53.11 0.96 -27.87
C ARG A 262 52.80 -0.36 -27.10
N GLY A 263 52.14 -1.41 -27.62
CA GLY A 263 51.28 -1.59 -28.81
C GLY A 263 51.38 -3.02 -29.44
N GLU A 264 50.30 -3.83 -29.50
CA GLU A 264 50.19 -5.04 -30.35
C GLU A 264 48.74 -5.59 -30.53
N LYS A 265 48.51 -6.50 -31.50
CA LYS A 265 47.19 -7.06 -31.91
C LYS A 265 47.18 -8.60 -31.93
N ARG A 266 46.04 -9.25 -31.60
CA ARG A 266 45.66 -10.56 -32.21
C ARG A 266 44.16 -10.93 -32.14
N THR A 267 43.60 -11.17 -33.34
CA THR A 267 42.49 -12.06 -33.76
C THR A 267 41.42 -12.59 -32.77
N SER A 268 40.14 -12.46 -33.16
CA SER A 268 38.99 -13.17 -32.58
C SER A 268 38.39 -14.23 -33.54
N THR A 269 37.76 -15.27 -32.97
CA THR A 269 36.90 -16.23 -33.67
C THR A 269 35.42 -15.99 -33.33
N ARG A 270 34.52 -16.37 -34.24
CA ARG A 270 33.10 -15.97 -34.24
C ARG A 270 32.23 -16.89 -33.36
N PRO A 271 31.28 -16.38 -32.56
CA PRO A 271 30.28 -17.20 -31.86
C PRO A 271 29.25 -17.83 -32.82
N ARG A 272 28.54 -18.85 -32.33
CA ARG A 272 27.46 -19.57 -33.03
C ARG A 272 26.18 -18.73 -33.17
N SER A 273 25.21 -19.21 -33.95
CA SER A 273 24.01 -18.46 -34.32
C SER A 273 22.75 -18.85 -33.53
N PHE A 274 21.85 -17.88 -33.42
CA PHE A 274 20.57 -17.89 -32.69
C PHE A 274 19.66 -19.12 -32.95
N ALA A 275 19.80 -19.78 -34.11
CA ALA A 275 19.00 -20.95 -34.44
C ALA A 275 19.38 -22.21 -33.64
N GLU A 276 20.62 -22.29 -33.14
CA GLU A 276 21.12 -23.48 -32.43
C GLU A 276 20.73 -23.50 -30.95
N ASP A 277 20.51 -22.33 -30.33
CA ASP A 277 20.03 -22.21 -28.94
C ASP A 277 18.51 -22.43 -28.81
N TRP A 278 17.75 -22.28 -29.91
CA TRP A 278 16.28 -22.36 -29.91
C TRP A 278 15.73 -23.80 -29.84
N ALA A 279 16.55 -24.82 -30.07
CA ALA A 279 16.15 -26.22 -30.17
C ALA A 279 16.27 -27.02 -28.86
N ALA A 280 16.68 -26.40 -27.75
CA ALA A 280 16.83 -27.07 -26.45
C ALA A 280 15.49 -27.19 -25.71
N GLU A 281 15.09 -28.42 -25.36
CA GLU A 281 13.86 -28.70 -24.63
C GLU A 281 13.86 -28.06 -23.23
N SER A 282 12.76 -27.39 -22.86
CA SER A 282 12.57 -26.82 -21.53
C SER A 282 11.73 -27.75 -20.64
N THR A 283 12.27 -28.10 -19.46
CA THR A 283 11.60 -29.00 -18.52
C THR A 283 10.81 -28.26 -17.44
N VAL A 284 9.48 -28.43 -17.49
CA VAL A 284 8.45 -28.47 -16.41
C VAL A 284 8.68 -27.67 -15.11
N SER A 285 7.70 -26.81 -14.81
CA SER A 285 7.52 -26.04 -13.56
C SER A 285 7.27 -26.88 -12.29
N PRO A 286 7.34 -26.24 -11.12
CA PRO A 286 6.25 -26.37 -10.15
C PRO A 286 5.64 -25.01 -9.76
N ALA A 287 4.38 -25.03 -9.33
CA ALA A 287 3.65 -23.85 -8.87
C ALA A 287 3.78 -23.65 -7.35
N THR A 288 3.89 -22.39 -6.91
CA THR A 288 3.61 -21.98 -5.53
C THR A 288 3.01 -20.59 -5.49
N THR A 289 1.72 -20.49 -5.19
CA THR A 289 1.08 -19.25 -4.75
C THR A 289 1.63 -18.89 -3.36
N VAL A 290 2.52 -17.90 -3.31
CA VAL A 290 3.00 -17.33 -2.05
C VAL A 290 1.95 -16.32 -1.57
N ALA A 291 1.37 -16.56 -0.40
CA ALA A 291 0.50 -15.57 0.26
C ALA A 291 1.33 -14.34 0.67
N ASN A 292 0.71 -13.16 0.67
CA ASN A 292 1.36 -11.93 1.12
C ASN A 292 2.00 -12.15 2.51
N PRO A 293 3.22 -11.65 2.75
CA PRO A 293 3.88 -11.82 4.03
C PRO A 293 3.06 -11.11 5.12
N PRO A 294 3.07 -11.62 6.36
CA PRO A 294 2.53 -10.87 7.47
C PRO A 294 3.35 -9.58 7.65
N ALA A 295 2.69 -8.42 7.52
CA ALA A 295 3.27 -7.12 7.85
C ALA A 295 3.22 -6.87 9.37
N ASP A 296 3.22 -5.60 9.78
CA ASP A 296 3.04 -5.10 11.15
C ASP A 296 1.59 -5.35 11.66
N LEU A 297 1.18 -6.60 11.58
CA LEU A 297 -0.11 -7.14 11.97
C LEU A 297 -0.11 -7.34 13.47
N VAL A 298 -1.12 -6.79 14.13
CA VAL A 298 -1.36 -7.12 15.54
C VAL A 298 -2.01 -8.50 15.58
N ALA A 299 -1.18 -9.53 15.72
CA ALA A 299 -1.66 -10.84 16.15
C ALA A 299 -2.29 -10.71 17.54
N ALA A 300 -3.48 -11.26 17.75
CA ALA A 300 -4.06 -11.37 19.09
C ALA A 300 -3.08 -12.19 19.97
N PRO A 301 -2.68 -11.67 21.16
CA PRO A 301 -3.63 -11.30 22.20
C PRO A 301 -3.45 -9.87 22.75
N VAL A 302 -3.32 -8.85 21.89
CA VAL A 302 -3.43 -7.46 22.36
C VAL A 302 -4.86 -7.18 22.82
N ARG A 303 -5.02 -6.71 24.06
CA ARG A 303 -6.32 -6.29 24.60
C ARG A 303 -6.73 -4.95 24.00
N PHE A 304 -7.53 -4.99 22.94
CA PHE A 304 -8.17 -3.80 22.38
C PHE A 304 -9.11 -3.18 23.43
N ARG A 305 -8.86 -1.91 23.77
CA ARG A 305 -9.67 -1.13 24.71
C ARG A 305 -9.84 0.29 24.16
N PRO A 306 -11.00 0.94 24.42
CA PRO A 306 -11.17 2.36 24.16
C PRO A 306 -10.05 3.19 24.81
N VAL A 307 -9.43 4.09 24.05
CA VAL A 307 -8.38 5.00 24.52
C VAL A 307 -9.00 6.38 24.74
N PRO A 308 -8.81 7.02 25.91
CA PRO A 308 -9.33 8.36 26.17
C PRO A 308 -8.57 9.43 25.38
N LEU A 309 -9.29 10.49 24.99
CA LEU A 309 -8.73 11.76 24.52
C LEU A 309 -8.84 12.89 25.55
N GLY A 310 -9.59 12.69 26.64
CA GLY A 310 -9.92 13.73 27.61
C GLY A 310 -10.69 14.89 26.96
N ASP A 311 -10.33 16.12 27.33
CA ASP A 311 -10.94 17.36 26.81
C ASP A 311 -10.78 17.54 25.29
N GLY A 312 -9.96 16.70 24.63
CA GLY A 312 -9.84 16.65 23.17
C GLY A 312 -10.92 15.83 22.47
N PHE A 313 -11.81 15.13 23.17
CA PHE A 313 -12.90 14.40 22.55
C PHE A 313 -14.05 15.32 22.11
N GLN A 314 -14.40 15.27 20.83
CA GLN A 314 -15.58 15.94 20.28
C GLN A 314 -16.60 14.89 19.78
N ARG A 315 -17.87 15.06 20.14
CA ARG A 315 -18.96 14.30 19.51
C ARG A 315 -19.21 14.86 18.11
N LEU A 316 -19.18 14.00 17.10
CA LEU A 316 -19.38 14.33 15.70
C LEU A 316 -20.81 13.97 15.27
N ASP A 317 -21.37 14.75 14.35
CA ASP A 317 -22.63 14.48 13.67
C ASP A 317 -22.39 14.07 12.20
N ALA A 318 -23.44 13.60 11.50
CA ALA A 318 -23.31 13.18 10.12
C ALA A 318 -23.08 14.34 9.14
N GLN A 319 -23.47 15.57 9.48
CA GLN A 319 -23.27 16.74 8.63
C GLN A 319 -21.81 17.18 8.62
N LEU A 320 -21.12 17.08 9.75
CA LEU A 320 -19.70 17.40 9.86
C LEU A 320 -18.82 16.35 9.17
N VAL A 321 -19.11 15.06 9.37
CA VAL A 321 -18.30 13.95 8.82
C VAL A 321 -18.70 13.62 7.37
N GLY A 322 -19.99 13.40 7.11
CA GLY A 322 -20.53 13.11 5.78
C GLY A 322 -20.61 14.33 4.86
N GLY A 323 -20.49 15.54 5.41
CA GLY A 323 -20.44 16.79 4.64
C GLY A 323 -19.04 17.25 4.24
N LEU A 324 -17.96 16.55 4.65
CA LEU A 324 -16.63 16.85 4.13
C LEU A 324 -16.58 16.60 2.61
N PRO A 325 -16.05 17.55 1.82
CA PRO A 325 -15.82 17.28 0.41
C PRO A 325 -14.76 16.18 0.24
N SER A 326 -14.63 15.69 -0.99
CA SER A 326 -13.62 14.71 -1.38
C SER A 326 -13.39 14.83 -2.87
N VAL A 327 -12.15 14.74 -3.31
CA VAL A 327 -11.80 14.52 -4.72
C VAL A 327 -12.31 13.14 -5.13
N ASP A 328 -12.74 12.97 -6.40
CA ASP A 328 -13.19 11.67 -6.89
C ASP A 328 -12.07 10.65 -6.81
N PHE A 329 -12.43 9.47 -6.31
CA PHE A 329 -11.55 8.34 -6.16
C PHE A 329 -11.96 7.17 -7.08
N PHE A 330 -13.20 7.14 -7.56
CA PHE A 330 -13.83 5.94 -8.12
C PHE A 330 -13.98 5.94 -9.64
N TRP A 331 -14.25 7.09 -10.26
CA TRP A 331 -14.75 7.14 -11.64
C TRP A 331 -13.68 7.46 -12.68
N GLY A 332 -12.65 8.20 -12.30
CA GLY A 332 -11.49 8.42 -13.16
C GLY A 332 -10.39 9.30 -12.59
N GLY A 333 -10.60 9.81 -11.37
CA GLY A 333 -9.61 10.53 -10.58
C GLY A 333 -9.16 11.84 -11.23
N ILE A 334 -7.84 11.94 -11.41
CA ILE A 334 -7.17 13.14 -11.93
C ILE A 334 -6.64 12.94 -13.35
N ASP A 335 -6.20 14.03 -13.98
CA ASP A 335 -5.30 14.01 -15.13
C ASP A 335 -4.35 15.21 -15.12
N LEU A 336 -3.15 15.04 -15.66
CA LEU A 336 -2.10 16.06 -15.67
C LEU A 336 -2.04 16.73 -17.05
N SER A 337 -1.91 18.06 -17.09
CA SER A 337 -1.81 18.79 -18.35
C SER A 337 -0.56 18.37 -19.15
N PRO A 338 -0.57 18.41 -20.49
CA PRO A 338 0.57 17.96 -21.30
C PRO A 338 1.87 18.75 -21.05
N ASP A 339 1.72 20.02 -20.66
CA ASP A 339 2.82 20.91 -20.27
C ASP A 339 3.32 20.69 -18.82
N GLY A 340 2.65 19.84 -18.04
CA GLY A 340 2.97 19.55 -16.63
C GLY A 340 2.68 20.69 -15.65
N SER A 341 1.92 21.73 -16.06
CA SER A 341 1.65 22.91 -15.24
C SER A 341 0.44 22.78 -14.31
N GLU A 342 -0.56 21.94 -14.63
CA GLU A 342 -1.84 21.89 -13.93
C GLU A 342 -2.42 20.47 -13.84
N VAL A 343 -3.14 20.17 -12.75
CA VAL A 343 -3.86 18.91 -12.56
C VAL A 343 -5.36 19.18 -12.64
N ALA A 344 -6.05 18.49 -13.55
CA ALA A 344 -7.51 18.46 -13.64
C ALA A 344 -8.07 17.32 -12.78
N PHE A 345 -9.16 17.55 -12.05
CA PHE A 345 -9.75 16.59 -11.12
C PHE A 345 -11.22 16.89 -10.86
N SER A 346 -11.96 15.91 -10.33
CA SER A 346 -13.35 16.12 -9.89
C SER A 346 -13.45 16.30 -8.39
N TRP A 347 -14.21 17.28 -7.90
CA TRP A 347 -14.32 17.58 -6.47
C TRP A 347 -15.77 17.91 -6.10
N ASN A 348 -16.32 17.28 -5.06
CA ASN A 348 -17.73 17.49 -4.69
C ASN A 348 -17.98 18.64 -3.69
N ARG A 349 -17.09 19.65 -3.65
CA ARG A 349 -17.16 20.78 -2.70
C ARG A 349 -18.39 21.69 -2.83
N THR A 350 -19.05 21.68 -3.98
CA THR A 350 -20.32 22.38 -4.25
C THR A 350 -21.56 21.52 -3.97
N GLY A 351 -21.39 20.25 -3.56
CA GLY A 351 -22.48 19.33 -3.23
C GLY A 351 -22.67 18.18 -4.23
N ALA A 352 -22.19 18.34 -5.46
CA ALA A 352 -22.02 17.31 -6.48
C ALA A 352 -20.60 17.41 -7.06
N TYR A 353 -20.09 16.33 -7.67
CA TYR A 353 -18.76 16.35 -8.30
C TYR A 353 -18.77 17.25 -9.53
N GLU A 354 -18.00 18.33 -9.48
CA GLU A 354 -17.70 19.16 -10.65
C GLU A 354 -16.21 19.09 -10.98
N LEU A 355 -15.82 19.51 -12.19
CA LEU A 355 -14.42 19.58 -12.60
C LEU A 355 -13.73 20.83 -12.05
N TYR A 356 -12.46 20.66 -11.70
CA TYR A 356 -11.55 21.69 -11.25
C TYR A 356 -10.17 21.49 -11.88
N SER A 357 -9.40 22.58 -12.00
CA SER A 357 -7.98 22.57 -12.31
C SER A 357 -7.20 23.22 -11.16
N ALA A 358 -6.07 22.65 -10.76
CA ALA A 358 -5.15 23.21 -9.78
C ALA A 358 -3.71 23.25 -10.33
N PRO A 359 -2.99 24.37 -10.19
CA PRO A 359 -1.63 24.49 -10.69
C PRO A 359 -0.63 23.70 -9.83
N ILE A 360 0.38 23.13 -10.49
CA ILE A 360 1.56 22.53 -9.86
C ILE A 360 2.48 23.59 -9.24
N ALA A 361 2.43 24.84 -9.70
CA ALA A 361 3.05 25.97 -9.02
C ALA A 361 2.01 27.03 -8.64
N GLY A 362 1.72 27.15 -7.34
CA GLY A 362 0.73 28.09 -6.77
C GLY A 362 -0.52 27.40 -6.22
N ASP A 363 -1.49 28.23 -5.82
CA ASP A 363 -2.61 27.82 -4.95
C ASP A 363 -4.01 28.16 -5.52
N LYS A 364 -4.09 28.82 -6.69
CA LYS A 364 -5.39 29.22 -7.28
C LYS A 364 -6.03 28.04 -8.03
N ILE A 365 -6.96 27.36 -7.37
CA ILE A 365 -7.83 26.36 -7.99
C ILE A 365 -8.95 27.05 -8.79
N ILE A 366 -9.22 26.57 -10.00
CA ILE A 366 -10.28 27.03 -10.90
C ILE A 366 -11.36 25.94 -10.97
N GLN A 367 -12.64 26.31 -10.87
CA GLN A 367 -13.77 25.42 -11.18
C GLN A 367 -14.10 25.54 -12.67
N LEU A 368 -14.28 24.42 -13.36
CA LEU A 368 -14.43 24.36 -14.82
C LEU A 368 -15.85 23.99 -15.27
N THR A 369 -16.69 23.44 -14.39
CA THR A 369 -18.07 23.05 -14.72
C THR A 369 -19.04 23.39 -13.59
N GLU A 370 -20.30 23.66 -13.94
CA GLU A 370 -21.40 23.90 -12.99
C GLU A 370 -22.70 23.33 -13.60
N SER A 371 -23.18 22.20 -13.06
CA SER A 371 -24.18 21.36 -13.75
C SER A 371 -25.23 20.70 -12.84
N ASP A 372 -25.07 20.78 -11.51
CA ASP A 372 -25.86 20.03 -10.51
C ASP A 372 -25.87 18.50 -10.71
N THR A 373 -24.97 17.97 -11.55
CA THR A 373 -24.80 16.55 -11.87
C THR A 373 -23.34 16.13 -11.67
N ARG A 374 -23.02 14.86 -11.90
CA ARG A 374 -21.69 14.31 -11.62
C ARG A 374 -20.79 14.46 -12.85
N SER A 375 -19.91 15.46 -12.85
CA SER A 375 -18.84 15.64 -13.84
C SER A 375 -17.55 14.93 -13.37
N VAL A 376 -17.21 13.80 -14.01
CA VAL A 376 -16.10 12.91 -13.60
C VAL A 376 -15.21 12.47 -14.76
N SER A 377 -14.04 11.90 -14.44
CA SER A 377 -13.08 11.34 -15.41
C SER A 377 -12.43 12.36 -16.38
N PRO A 378 -11.89 13.50 -15.89
CA PRO A 378 -11.24 14.49 -16.75
C PRO A 378 -10.04 13.89 -17.50
N ARG A 379 -9.85 14.24 -18.77
CA ARG A 379 -8.72 13.86 -19.62
C ARG A 379 -8.30 15.03 -20.51
N TRP A 380 -7.08 15.53 -20.35
CA TRP A 380 -6.57 16.63 -21.15
C TRP A 380 -6.40 16.23 -22.62
N SER A 381 -6.71 17.14 -23.53
CA SER A 381 -6.32 17.03 -24.93
C SER A 381 -4.79 17.09 -25.07
N PRO A 382 -4.17 16.49 -26.10
CA PRO A 382 -2.70 16.43 -26.22
C PRO A 382 -2.02 17.80 -26.37
N ASP A 383 -2.75 18.80 -26.85
CA ASP A 383 -2.32 20.20 -26.97
C ASP A 383 -2.61 21.02 -25.70
N GLY A 384 -3.33 20.47 -24.73
CA GLY A 384 -3.72 21.12 -23.49
C GLY A 384 -4.76 22.24 -23.65
N SER A 385 -5.48 22.31 -24.77
CA SER A 385 -6.52 23.34 -25.00
C SER A 385 -7.88 22.98 -24.39
N GLN A 386 -8.20 21.69 -24.26
CA GLN A 386 -9.50 21.20 -23.81
C GLN A 386 -9.39 20.03 -22.83
N ILE A 387 -10.47 19.76 -22.09
CA ILE A 387 -10.63 18.59 -21.22
C ILE A 387 -11.86 17.81 -21.68
N ALA A 388 -11.67 16.51 -21.97
CA ALA A 388 -12.76 15.57 -22.13
C ALA A 388 -13.15 14.95 -20.80
N PHE A 389 -14.45 14.77 -20.56
CA PHE A 389 -14.95 14.20 -19.32
C PHE A 389 -16.26 13.44 -19.52
N THR A 390 -16.71 12.75 -18.47
CA THR A 390 -17.97 11.99 -18.43
C THR A 390 -18.97 12.62 -17.47
N ARG A 391 -20.25 12.60 -17.83
CA ARG A 391 -21.35 13.03 -16.96
C ARG A 391 -22.56 12.13 -17.12
N ASP A 392 -23.17 11.70 -16.01
CA ASP A 392 -24.43 10.97 -15.99
C ASP A 392 -25.57 11.77 -15.36
N ASP A 393 -26.80 11.41 -15.71
CA ASP A 393 -28.01 11.94 -15.07
C ASP A 393 -28.31 11.18 -13.77
N ALA A 394 -28.44 11.90 -12.66
CA ALA A 394 -28.96 11.43 -11.36
C ALA A 394 -28.51 10.03 -10.88
N GLY A 395 -27.25 9.64 -11.15
CA GLY A 395 -26.67 8.36 -10.73
C GLY A 395 -27.00 7.15 -11.62
N THR A 396 -27.63 7.35 -12.78
CA THR A 396 -27.98 6.30 -13.75
C THR A 396 -26.77 5.54 -14.35
N GLU A 397 -25.55 6.05 -14.15
CA GLU A 397 -24.31 5.61 -14.78
C GLU A 397 -24.33 5.66 -16.33
N ARG A 398 -25.35 6.30 -16.94
CA ARG A 398 -25.41 6.55 -18.40
C ARG A 398 -24.53 7.74 -18.75
N MET A 399 -23.23 7.52 -18.59
CA MET A 399 -22.18 8.50 -18.84
C MET A 399 -22.21 8.93 -20.31
N SER A 400 -22.45 10.22 -20.55
CA SER A 400 -22.19 10.91 -21.82
C SER A 400 -20.80 11.53 -21.79
N ILE A 401 -20.14 11.66 -22.95
CA ILE A 401 -18.87 12.39 -23.06
C ILE A 401 -19.16 13.87 -23.35
N TRP A 402 -18.43 14.73 -22.66
CA TRP A 402 -18.45 16.19 -22.77
C TRP A 402 -17.04 16.73 -22.98
N LEU A 403 -16.95 17.93 -23.54
CA LEU A 403 -15.72 18.72 -23.69
C LEU A 403 -15.93 20.09 -23.02
N VAL A 404 -14.86 20.63 -22.45
CA VAL A 404 -14.78 22.02 -21.94
C VAL A 404 -13.39 22.58 -22.27
N ASP A 405 -13.28 23.88 -22.51
CA ASP A 405 -11.99 24.54 -22.74
C ASP A 405 -11.19 24.66 -21.43
N ARG A 406 -9.86 24.89 -21.54
CA ARG A 406 -8.93 24.98 -20.39
C ARG A 406 -9.33 26.03 -19.34
N ASP A 407 -10.05 27.08 -19.71
CA ASP A 407 -10.52 28.15 -18.84
C ASP A 407 -11.91 27.88 -18.21
N GLY A 408 -12.60 26.81 -18.63
CA GLY A 408 -13.98 26.49 -18.23
C GLY A 408 -15.05 26.95 -19.22
N GLU A 409 -14.67 27.61 -20.32
CA GLU A 409 -15.63 28.10 -21.32
C GLU A 409 -16.01 27.03 -22.35
N HIS A 410 -17.02 27.34 -23.17
CA HIS A 410 -17.50 26.53 -24.30
C HIS A 410 -17.86 25.05 -23.97
N GLU A 411 -18.30 24.78 -22.75
CA GLU A 411 -18.75 23.45 -22.33
C GLU A 411 -19.81 22.88 -23.29
N ARG A 412 -19.59 21.67 -23.84
CA ARG A 412 -20.51 21.02 -24.77
C ARG A 412 -20.53 19.50 -24.65
N LYS A 413 -21.72 18.93 -24.82
CA LYS A 413 -21.92 17.48 -24.94
C LYS A 413 -21.44 16.99 -26.30
N LEU A 414 -20.64 15.91 -26.33
CA LEU A 414 -20.05 15.35 -27.55
C LEU A 414 -20.80 14.12 -28.08
N THR A 415 -21.35 13.29 -27.18
CA THR A 415 -22.11 12.07 -27.53
C THR A 415 -23.62 12.30 -27.49
N SER A 416 -24.37 11.78 -28.47
CA SER A 416 -25.83 11.92 -28.57
C SER A 416 -26.65 10.69 -28.13
N ASP A 417 -26.01 9.56 -27.85
CA ASP A 417 -26.69 8.29 -27.51
C ASP A 417 -27.01 8.20 -26.01
N ASP A 418 -27.99 8.96 -25.53
CA ASP A 418 -28.32 9.13 -24.09
C ASP A 418 -28.76 7.84 -23.36
N ALA A 419 -29.10 6.78 -24.10
CA ALA A 419 -29.37 5.47 -23.54
C ALA A 419 -28.10 4.65 -23.22
N ALA A 420 -26.95 5.04 -23.79
CA ALA A 420 -25.67 4.36 -23.64
C ALA A 420 -24.81 4.96 -22.51
N MET A 421 -23.98 4.11 -21.93
CA MET A 421 -22.88 4.47 -21.04
C MET A 421 -21.59 4.52 -21.87
N HIS A 422 -20.85 5.62 -21.77
CA HIS A 422 -19.52 5.80 -22.36
C HIS A 422 -18.48 5.87 -21.24
N ARG A 423 -17.35 5.17 -21.37
CA ARG A 423 -16.26 5.20 -20.39
C ARG A 423 -14.89 5.01 -21.04
N ASP A 424 -13.83 5.08 -20.23
CA ASP A 424 -12.44 4.84 -20.63
C ASP A 424 -11.88 5.77 -21.73
N ILE A 425 -12.27 7.05 -21.70
CA ILE A 425 -11.81 8.08 -22.67
C ILE A 425 -10.27 8.09 -22.81
N ALA A 426 -9.80 8.10 -24.07
CA ALA A 426 -8.42 8.36 -24.44
C ALA A 426 -8.37 9.19 -25.74
N TRP A 427 -7.63 10.31 -25.72
CA TRP A 427 -7.41 11.14 -26.91
C TRP A 427 -6.50 10.44 -27.93
N SER A 428 -6.74 10.67 -29.22
CA SER A 428 -5.74 10.41 -30.27
C SER A 428 -4.55 11.37 -30.11
N PRO A 429 -3.31 10.98 -30.47
CA PRO A 429 -2.13 11.86 -30.29
C PRO A 429 -2.19 13.19 -31.05
N ASP A 430 -3.05 13.30 -32.08
CA ASP A 430 -3.29 14.51 -32.85
C ASP A 430 -4.48 15.36 -32.36
N GLY A 431 -5.16 14.96 -31.28
CA GLY A 431 -6.30 15.66 -30.68
C GLY A 431 -7.61 15.61 -31.48
N ARG A 432 -7.64 14.94 -32.64
CA ARG A 432 -8.81 14.97 -33.55
C ARG A 432 -9.90 13.97 -33.19
N SER A 433 -9.60 12.95 -32.40
CA SER A 433 -10.56 11.92 -32.01
C SER A 433 -10.40 11.50 -30.55
N LEU A 434 -11.47 10.98 -29.98
CA LEU A 434 -11.48 10.21 -28.73
C LEU A 434 -11.73 8.74 -29.05
N ALA A 435 -10.96 7.84 -28.44
CA ALA A 435 -11.36 6.47 -28.25
C ALA A 435 -12.07 6.34 -26.89
N CYS A 436 -13.17 5.59 -26.86
CA CYS A 436 -13.86 5.21 -25.64
C CYS A 436 -14.50 3.83 -25.82
N VAL A 437 -15.10 3.28 -24.76
CA VAL A 437 -16.00 2.13 -24.89
C VAL A 437 -17.43 2.51 -24.56
N ALA A 438 -18.38 1.97 -25.33
CA ALA A 438 -19.81 2.21 -25.15
C ALA A 438 -20.65 0.95 -25.37
N ASN A 439 -21.76 0.83 -24.65
CA ASN A 439 -22.69 -0.31 -24.67
C ASN A 439 -23.92 -0.05 -25.56
N ILE A 440 -23.70 0.57 -26.72
CA ILE A 440 -24.75 1.13 -27.60
C ILE A 440 -25.78 0.06 -27.99
N GLY A 441 -27.06 0.38 -27.81
CA GLY A 441 -28.18 -0.54 -28.04
C GLY A 441 -28.34 -1.62 -26.96
N GLY A 442 -27.68 -1.49 -25.80
CA GLY A 442 -27.70 -2.50 -24.74
C GLY A 442 -26.76 -3.69 -24.99
N ARG A 443 -25.87 -3.58 -25.99
CA ARG A 443 -24.80 -4.56 -26.27
C ARG A 443 -23.73 -4.55 -25.17
N ARG A 444 -22.74 -5.44 -25.28
CA ARG A 444 -21.51 -5.35 -24.47
C ARG A 444 -20.74 -4.07 -24.78
N PHE A 445 -19.81 -3.68 -23.92
CA PHE A 445 -18.97 -2.52 -24.19
C PHE A 445 -18.07 -2.77 -25.40
N SER A 446 -18.09 -1.81 -26.31
CA SER A 446 -17.46 -1.87 -27.62
C SER A 446 -16.67 -0.59 -27.88
N ILE A 447 -15.52 -0.70 -28.52
CA ILE A 447 -14.65 0.42 -28.86
C ILE A 447 -15.32 1.30 -29.92
N GLN A 448 -15.41 2.59 -29.61
CA GLN A 448 -15.90 3.64 -30.48
C GLN A 448 -14.80 4.68 -30.65
N LEU A 449 -14.66 5.22 -31.86
CA LEU A 449 -13.98 6.49 -32.11
C LEU A 449 -15.00 7.59 -32.28
N ILE A 450 -14.74 8.76 -31.70
CA ILE A 450 -15.59 9.94 -31.76
C ILE A 450 -14.72 11.12 -32.23
N ASP A 451 -15.08 11.73 -33.34
CA ASP A 451 -14.45 12.97 -33.83
C ASP A 451 -14.66 14.11 -32.83
N SER A 452 -13.58 14.74 -32.38
CA SER A 452 -13.63 15.70 -31.26
C SER A 452 -14.34 17.01 -31.63
N ALA A 453 -14.34 17.40 -32.90
CA ALA A 453 -15.01 18.62 -33.37
C ALA A 453 -16.53 18.40 -33.51
N THR A 454 -16.95 17.32 -34.17
CA THR A 454 -18.33 17.09 -34.62
C THR A 454 -19.14 16.13 -33.77
N GLY A 455 -18.49 15.30 -32.93
CA GLY A 455 -19.15 14.18 -32.25
C GLY A 455 -19.48 12.99 -33.15
N ALA A 456 -19.08 13.02 -34.43
CA ALA A 456 -19.31 11.92 -35.36
C ALA A 456 -18.61 10.64 -34.89
N ARG A 457 -19.38 9.55 -34.78
CA ARG A 457 -18.90 8.27 -34.23
C ARG A 457 -18.61 7.25 -35.32
N THR A 458 -17.50 6.53 -35.18
CA THR A 458 -17.21 5.30 -35.93
C THR A 458 -16.95 4.14 -34.98
N GLU A 459 -17.66 3.03 -35.19
CA GLU A 459 -17.45 1.79 -34.44
C GLU A 459 -16.12 1.12 -34.84
N ARG A 460 -15.46 0.45 -33.88
CA ARG A 460 -14.22 -0.30 -34.10
C ARG A 460 -14.33 -1.79 -33.77
N THR A 461 -15.21 -2.14 -32.84
CA THR A 461 -15.55 -3.52 -32.45
C THR A 461 -17.07 -3.62 -32.37
N ASP A 462 -17.64 -4.76 -32.73
CA ASP A 462 -19.09 -4.98 -32.86
C ASP A 462 -19.85 -5.24 -31.53
N GLY A 463 -19.16 -5.27 -30.40
CA GLY A 463 -19.74 -5.64 -29.10
C GLY A 463 -20.12 -7.12 -28.99
N ALA A 464 -19.57 -8.00 -29.85
CA ALA A 464 -19.66 -9.45 -29.68
C ALA A 464 -19.00 -9.91 -28.37
N TYR A 465 -18.01 -9.16 -27.89
CA TYR A 465 -17.30 -9.38 -26.63
C TYR A 465 -17.32 -8.10 -25.77
N GLU A 466 -17.00 -8.23 -24.49
CA GLU A 466 -16.73 -7.08 -23.63
C GLU A 466 -15.30 -6.60 -23.91
N ASP A 467 -15.17 -5.37 -24.38
CA ASP A 467 -13.90 -4.69 -24.63
C ASP A 467 -13.80 -3.44 -23.72
N ALA A 468 -12.60 -3.12 -23.22
CA ALA A 468 -12.37 -2.01 -22.27
C ALA A 468 -11.01 -1.30 -22.47
N ARG A 469 -10.87 -0.10 -21.86
CA ARG A 469 -9.63 0.68 -21.78
C ARG A 469 -8.83 0.88 -23.08
N PRO A 470 -9.43 1.38 -24.17
CA PRO A 470 -8.73 1.65 -25.42
C PRO A 470 -7.65 2.73 -25.23
N ARG A 471 -6.47 2.53 -25.83
CA ARG A 471 -5.32 3.44 -25.80
C ARG A 471 -4.66 3.49 -27.17
N PHE A 472 -4.55 4.69 -27.74
CA PHE A 472 -3.78 4.88 -28.97
C PHE A 472 -2.29 4.61 -28.74
N SER A 473 -1.61 4.07 -29.75
CA SER A 473 -0.14 4.10 -29.83
C SER A 473 0.36 5.54 -29.94
N PRO A 474 1.60 5.85 -29.54
CA PRO A 474 2.15 7.21 -29.65
C PRO A 474 2.17 7.77 -31.08
N ASP A 475 2.23 6.90 -32.10
CA ASP A 475 2.15 7.28 -33.52
C ASP A 475 0.71 7.33 -34.09
N GLY A 476 -0.30 7.09 -33.25
CA GLY A 476 -1.72 7.15 -33.59
C GLY A 476 -2.26 6.00 -34.45
N LYS A 477 -1.41 5.05 -34.89
CA LYS A 477 -1.79 4.02 -35.88
C LYS A 477 -2.50 2.80 -35.28
N TRP A 478 -2.40 2.58 -33.98
CA TRP A 478 -2.93 1.39 -33.31
C TRP A 478 -3.78 1.77 -32.10
N ILE A 479 -4.77 0.93 -31.78
CA ILE A 479 -5.54 0.96 -30.54
C ILE A 479 -5.23 -0.34 -29.78
N LEU A 480 -4.65 -0.20 -28.59
CA LEU A 480 -4.50 -1.24 -27.58
C LEU A 480 -5.75 -1.27 -26.69
N PHE A 481 -6.24 -2.44 -26.31
CA PHE A 481 -7.40 -2.58 -25.44
C PHE A 481 -7.41 -3.92 -24.68
N GLU A 482 -8.22 -3.98 -23.62
CA GLU A 482 -8.53 -5.21 -22.88
C GLU A 482 -9.75 -5.90 -23.50
N SER A 483 -9.75 -7.22 -23.60
CA SER A 483 -10.92 -7.99 -24.06
C SER A 483 -11.08 -9.31 -23.32
N TRP A 484 -12.33 -9.66 -22.99
CA TRP A 484 -12.71 -10.93 -22.36
C TRP A 484 -13.08 -12.04 -23.36
N ARG A 485 -12.65 -11.90 -24.63
CA ARG A 485 -13.03 -12.81 -25.73
C ARG A 485 -12.38 -14.19 -25.73
N THR A 486 -11.37 -14.47 -24.90
CA THR A 486 -10.62 -15.74 -24.94
C THR A 486 -10.36 -16.38 -23.56
N GLY A 487 -10.68 -17.67 -23.47
CA GLY A 487 -10.30 -18.55 -22.35
C GLY A 487 -11.50 -19.27 -21.73
N ALA A 488 -11.23 -20.41 -21.08
CA ALA A 488 -12.26 -21.24 -20.44
C ALA A 488 -12.94 -20.61 -19.22
N ARG A 489 -12.48 -19.44 -18.76
CA ARG A 489 -12.93 -18.74 -17.55
C ARG A 489 -13.39 -17.29 -17.76
N ILE A 490 -13.45 -16.80 -19.01
CA ILE A 490 -13.77 -15.39 -19.35
C ILE A 490 -12.85 -14.43 -18.57
N GLU A 491 -11.59 -14.37 -18.99
CA GLU A 491 -10.51 -13.63 -18.34
C GLU A 491 -9.86 -12.66 -19.34
N ALA A 492 -9.41 -11.50 -18.87
CA ALA A 492 -8.91 -10.43 -19.73
C ALA A 492 -7.58 -10.79 -20.42
N ASP A 493 -7.45 -10.45 -21.69
CA ASP A 493 -6.18 -10.42 -22.42
C ASP A 493 -6.05 -9.10 -23.19
N LEU A 494 -4.83 -8.81 -23.64
CA LEU A 494 -4.55 -7.59 -24.42
C LEU A 494 -4.66 -7.83 -25.92
N TYR A 495 -5.28 -6.88 -26.59
CA TYR A 495 -5.49 -6.86 -28.03
C TYR A 495 -5.04 -5.54 -28.64
N VAL A 496 -4.60 -5.60 -29.89
CA VAL A 496 -4.21 -4.43 -30.69
C VAL A 496 -4.89 -4.48 -32.06
N MET A 497 -5.37 -3.33 -32.54
CA MET A 497 -5.98 -3.20 -33.87
C MET A 497 -5.56 -1.89 -34.55
N PRO A 498 -5.60 -1.77 -35.89
CA PRO A 498 -5.39 -0.50 -36.57
C PRO A 498 -6.44 0.54 -36.17
N SER A 499 -6.05 1.80 -36.03
CA SER A 499 -6.94 2.89 -35.61
C SER A 499 -7.90 3.37 -36.71
N ASP A 500 -7.54 3.18 -37.97
CA ASP A 500 -8.40 3.37 -39.16
C ASP A 500 -9.39 2.22 -39.37
N GLY A 501 -9.03 1.01 -38.94
CA GLY A 501 -9.91 -0.16 -38.83
C GLY A 501 -9.26 -1.44 -39.36
N GLY A 502 -9.83 -2.59 -39.00
CA GLY A 502 -9.31 -3.91 -39.39
C GLY A 502 -9.36 -4.91 -38.23
N ASP A 503 -8.77 -6.08 -38.43
CA ASP A 503 -8.81 -7.17 -37.45
C ASP A 503 -7.98 -6.88 -36.19
N ALA A 504 -8.53 -7.23 -35.03
CA ALA A 504 -7.82 -7.17 -33.76
C ALA A 504 -6.95 -8.42 -33.52
N VAL A 505 -5.68 -8.19 -33.20
CA VAL A 505 -4.68 -9.23 -32.91
C VAL A 505 -4.49 -9.38 -31.40
N ARG A 506 -4.52 -10.62 -30.91
CA ARG A 506 -4.24 -10.97 -29.50
C ARG A 506 -2.73 -10.94 -29.25
N LEU A 507 -2.30 -10.36 -28.13
CA LEU A 507 -0.88 -10.33 -27.72
C LEU A 507 -0.42 -11.55 -26.90
N ASP A 508 -1.34 -12.44 -26.51
CA ASP A 508 -1.16 -13.64 -25.68
C ASP A 508 -0.31 -13.40 -24.42
N THR A 509 -0.69 -12.36 -23.67
CA THR A 509 0.06 -11.84 -22.50
C THR A 509 0.13 -12.79 -21.30
N ARG A 510 -0.43 -13.99 -21.44
CA ARG A 510 -0.63 -14.99 -20.39
C ARG A 510 0.04 -16.33 -20.70
N GLU A 511 0.56 -16.53 -21.91
CA GLU A 511 1.22 -17.78 -22.33
C GLU A 511 0.32 -19.02 -22.09
N GLY A 512 -0.98 -18.92 -22.41
CA GLY A 512 -1.97 -19.96 -22.15
C GLY A 512 -2.34 -20.21 -20.68
N LYS A 513 -1.77 -19.47 -19.71
CA LYS A 513 -2.14 -19.57 -18.29
C LYS A 513 -3.46 -18.84 -18.03
N SER A 514 -4.20 -19.34 -17.05
CA SER A 514 -5.39 -18.67 -16.53
C SER A 514 -4.99 -17.45 -15.69
N GLY A 515 -5.80 -16.40 -15.74
CA GLY A 515 -5.57 -15.10 -15.10
C GLY A 515 -5.92 -13.94 -16.05
N ASP A 516 -5.94 -12.73 -15.54
CA ASP A 516 -6.27 -11.51 -16.28
C ASP A 516 -4.98 -10.75 -16.65
N SER A 517 -5.05 -9.95 -17.73
CA SER A 517 -4.05 -8.95 -18.08
C SER A 517 -4.72 -7.63 -18.43
N GLN A 518 -4.42 -6.58 -17.66
CA GLN A 518 -5.21 -5.34 -17.57
C GLN A 518 -4.36 -4.09 -17.33
N PHE A 519 -5.00 -2.92 -17.38
CA PHE A 519 -4.39 -1.60 -17.12
C PHE A 519 -3.15 -1.36 -17.98
N ALA A 520 -3.29 -1.66 -19.27
CA ALA A 520 -2.18 -1.64 -20.21
C ALA A 520 -1.88 -0.23 -20.73
N SER A 521 -0.60 0.09 -20.93
CA SER A 521 -0.14 1.36 -21.46
C SER A 521 1.08 1.18 -22.38
N TRP A 522 1.09 1.92 -23.50
CA TRP A 522 2.21 1.96 -24.45
C TRP A 522 3.40 2.71 -23.84
N SER A 523 4.62 2.22 -24.11
CA SER A 523 5.83 3.02 -23.90
C SER A 523 5.82 4.26 -24.81
N PRO A 524 6.49 5.36 -24.42
CA PRO A 524 6.56 6.58 -25.24
C PRO A 524 7.11 6.37 -26.66
N ASP A 525 7.94 5.33 -26.87
CA ASP A 525 8.48 4.96 -28.19
C ASP A 525 7.60 3.96 -28.98
N GLY A 526 6.47 3.53 -28.40
CA GLY A 526 5.52 2.59 -29.00
C GLY A 526 5.99 1.14 -29.12
N ARG A 527 7.16 0.78 -28.58
CA ARG A 527 7.76 -0.56 -28.75
C ARG A 527 7.44 -1.56 -27.65
N THR A 528 6.98 -1.09 -26.49
CA THR A 528 6.71 -1.93 -25.31
C THR A 528 5.33 -1.61 -24.78
N ILE A 529 4.62 -2.60 -24.23
CA ILE A 529 3.40 -2.37 -23.46
C ILE A 529 3.67 -2.80 -22.02
N ALA A 530 3.36 -1.92 -21.06
CA ALA A 530 3.35 -2.25 -19.64
C ALA A 530 1.91 -2.54 -19.20
N PHE A 531 1.73 -3.55 -18.35
CA PHE A 531 0.40 -3.97 -17.90
C PHE A 531 0.46 -4.71 -16.56
N THR A 532 -0.71 -4.88 -15.95
CA THR A 532 -0.93 -5.68 -14.75
C THR A 532 -1.29 -7.10 -15.18
N SER A 533 -0.55 -8.12 -14.73
CA SER A 533 -0.88 -9.54 -15.00
C SER A 533 -1.18 -10.29 -13.71
N SER A 534 -2.23 -11.13 -13.69
CA SER A 534 -2.51 -12.07 -12.58
C SER A 534 -2.22 -13.54 -12.92
N ALA A 535 -1.57 -13.80 -14.06
CA ALA A 535 -1.29 -15.13 -14.61
C ALA A 535 -0.34 -16.00 -13.75
N ARG A 536 0.33 -15.41 -12.75
CA ARG A 536 1.22 -16.08 -11.78
C ARG A 536 0.62 -16.22 -10.37
N GLY A 537 -0.67 -15.89 -10.19
CA GLY A 537 -1.40 -16.08 -8.92
C GLY A 537 -1.39 -14.89 -7.96
N ARG A 538 -0.74 -13.79 -8.34
CA ARG A 538 -0.83 -12.45 -7.74
C ARG A 538 -0.75 -11.42 -8.87
N ARG A 539 -1.17 -10.17 -8.62
CA ARG A 539 -1.02 -9.07 -9.59
C ARG A 539 0.44 -8.62 -9.64
N GLU A 540 0.99 -8.53 -10.83
CA GLU A 540 2.38 -8.13 -11.08
C GLU A 540 2.47 -7.15 -12.24
N ILE A 541 3.51 -6.32 -12.26
CA ILE A 541 3.81 -5.48 -13.42
C ILE A 541 4.59 -6.29 -14.45
N ALA A 542 3.97 -6.50 -15.60
CA ALA A 542 4.57 -7.17 -16.75
C ALA A 542 4.81 -6.16 -17.89
N LEU A 543 5.82 -6.47 -18.70
CA LEU A 543 6.19 -5.76 -19.91
C LEU A 543 6.15 -6.76 -21.07
N ILE A 544 5.61 -6.34 -22.21
CA ILE A 544 5.68 -7.11 -23.45
C ILE A 544 6.32 -6.25 -24.54
N ASP A 545 7.51 -6.69 -24.98
CA ASP A 545 8.30 -6.01 -26.01
C ASP A 545 7.80 -6.46 -27.40
N LEU A 546 7.54 -5.53 -28.33
CA LEU A 546 6.86 -5.79 -29.61
C LEU A 546 7.84 -5.86 -30.79
N GLU A 547 8.36 -7.05 -31.11
CA GLU A 547 9.04 -7.33 -32.39
C GLU A 547 8.00 -7.59 -33.51
N GLY A 548 7.14 -6.58 -33.72
CA GLY A 548 5.91 -6.71 -34.52
C GLY A 548 4.82 -7.53 -33.81
N MET A 549 3.60 -7.52 -34.36
CA MET A 549 2.39 -8.04 -33.69
C MET A 549 2.32 -9.57 -33.52
N LYS A 550 3.38 -10.32 -33.84
CA LYS A 550 3.44 -11.79 -33.72
C LYS A 550 4.70 -12.34 -33.03
N GLY A 551 5.67 -11.48 -32.70
CA GLY A 551 6.95 -11.86 -32.08
C GLY A 551 7.10 -11.29 -30.66
N ALA A 552 6.00 -11.11 -29.95
CA ALA A 552 5.96 -10.33 -28.72
C ALA A 552 6.63 -11.08 -27.54
N ARG A 553 7.58 -10.42 -26.85
CA ARG A 553 8.37 -11.05 -25.77
C ARG A 553 7.88 -10.59 -24.40
N LEU A 554 7.28 -11.50 -23.64
CA LEU A 554 6.82 -11.25 -22.27
C LEU A 554 7.98 -11.28 -21.25
N ARG A 555 8.01 -10.31 -20.34
CA ARG A 555 8.87 -10.32 -19.15
C ARG A 555 8.19 -9.62 -17.97
N TYR A 556 8.42 -10.13 -16.77
CA TYR A 556 7.90 -9.51 -15.54
C TYR A 556 8.92 -8.48 -15.04
N LEU A 557 8.45 -7.27 -14.73
CA LEU A 557 9.25 -6.16 -14.22
C LEU A 557 9.41 -6.26 -12.70
N THR A 558 8.33 -6.64 -12.00
CA THR A 558 8.33 -6.85 -10.56
C THR A 558 8.25 -8.35 -10.22
N ASP A 559 8.74 -8.69 -9.02
CA ASP A 559 8.74 -10.04 -8.44
C ASP A 559 8.92 -9.88 -6.91
N ASN A 560 7.81 -9.81 -6.19
CA ASN A 560 7.77 -9.67 -4.72
C ASN A 560 6.48 -10.36 -4.22
N PRO A 561 6.03 -10.22 -2.97
CA PRO A 561 4.87 -10.96 -2.49
C PRO A 561 3.63 -10.08 -2.27
N PHE A 562 3.53 -8.91 -2.92
CA PHE A 562 2.38 -8.00 -2.84
C PHE A 562 1.63 -7.93 -4.18
N ASP A 563 0.35 -7.56 -4.18
CA ASP A 563 -0.38 -7.33 -5.44
C ASP A 563 0.03 -5.97 -6.02
N GLU A 564 0.44 -5.91 -7.30
CA GLU A 564 0.94 -4.70 -7.95
C GLU A 564 0.20 -4.43 -9.27
N GLN A 565 -0.18 -3.18 -9.51
CA GLN A 565 -1.09 -2.82 -10.60
C GLN A 565 -0.93 -1.38 -11.11
N ASN A 566 -1.70 -1.05 -12.15
CA ASN A 566 -1.82 0.29 -12.75
C ASN A 566 -0.48 0.91 -13.19
N PRO A 567 0.32 0.25 -14.06
CA PRO A 567 1.58 0.82 -14.54
C PRO A 567 1.35 1.99 -15.51
N VAL A 568 1.96 3.13 -15.18
CA VAL A 568 1.99 4.36 -15.96
C VAL A 568 3.43 4.62 -16.39
N TRP A 569 3.69 4.70 -17.69
CA TRP A 569 5.03 4.98 -18.20
C TRP A 569 5.54 6.36 -17.80
N ARG A 570 6.84 6.44 -17.52
CA ARG A 570 7.57 7.70 -17.55
C ARG A 570 7.77 8.14 -19.00
N PRO A 571 7.58 9.43 -19.35
CA PRO A 571 7.84 9.94 -20.70
C PRO A 571 9.26 9.69 -21.23
N ASP A 572 10.26 9.52 -20.35
CA ASP A 572 11.62 9.12 -20.71
C ASP A 572 11.80 7.64 -21.09
N ALA A 573 10.74 6.84 -21.07
CA ALA A 573 10.71 5.40 -21.35
C ALA A 573 11.63 4.52 -20.47
N ARG A 574 12.28 5.07 -19.42
CA ARG A 574 13.22 4.31 -18.57
C ARG A 574 12.54 3.37 -17.57
N GLY A 575 11.23 3.51 -17.37
CA GLY A 575 10.48 2.75 -16.38
C GLY A 575 9.03 3.20 -16.25
N VAL A 576 8.36 2.65 -15.23
CA VAL A 576 6.96 2.94 -14.91
C VAL A 576 6.80 3.37 -13.46
N VAL A 577 5.80 4.21 -13.21
CA VAL A 577 5.18 4.39 -11.88
C VAL A 577 4.03 3.40 -11.77
N TYR A 578 3.83 2.80 -10.60
CA TYR A 578 2.80 1.77 -10.39
C TYR A 578 2.34 1.75 -8.92
N LEU A 579 1.24 1.06 -8.65
CA LEU A 579 0.63 0.94 -7.33
C LEU A 579 0.89 -0.45 -6.74
N GLN A 580 1.18 -0.51 -5.44
CA GLN A 580 1.40 -1.75 -4.68
C GLN A 580 0.42 -1.84 -3.50
N ASP A 581 -0.39 -2.90 -3.50
CA ASP A 581 -1.34 -3.22 -2.43
C ASP A 581 -0.60 -3.94 -1.30
N LYS A 582 -0.61 -3.31 -0.12
CA LYS A 582 -0.04 -3.88 1.09
C LYS A 582 -0.97 -3.62 2.26
N ASP A 583 -1.59 -4.68 2.78
CA ASP A 583 -2.23 -4.69 4.10
C ASP A 583 -3.30 -3.60 4.32
N ALA A 584 -4.28 -3.57 3.41
CA ALA A 584 -5.33 -2.56 3.31
C ALA A 584 -4.82 -1.12 3.04
N SER A 585 -3.54 -0.95 2.71
CA SER A 585 -2.97 0.28 2.16
C SER A 585 -2.56 0.08 0.70
N ARG A 586 -2.36 1.18 -0.04
CA ARG A 586 -1.86 1.19 -1.42
C ARG A 586 -0.76 2.22 -1.54
N ALA A 587 0.48 1.76 -1.75
CA ALA A 587 1.66 2.60 -1.92
C ALA A 587 1.92 2.88 -3.41
N VAL A 588 2.60 3.98 -3.73
CA VAL A 588 3.04 4.30 -5.09
C VAL A 588 4.56 4.14 -5.22
N HIS A 589 4.97 3.37 -6.22
CA HIS A 589 6.36 3.01 -6.51
C HIS A 589 6.74 3.35 -7.94
N ARG A 590 8.04 3.49 -8.19
CA ARG A 590 8.64 3.58 -9.52
C ARG A 590 9.59 2.41 -9.71
N ALA A 591 9.48 1.68 -10.81
CA ALA A 591 10.44 0.65 -11.23
C ALA A 591 11.11 1.01 -12.55
N PHE A 592 12.43 0.77 -12.65
CA PHE A 592 13.20 1.00 -13.87
C PHE A 592 13.32 -0.26 -14.73
N SER A 593 12.99 -0.16 -16.01
CA SER A 593 12.85 -1.30 -16.94
C SER A 593 14.12 -2.12 -17.16
N ALA A 594 15.30 -1.49 -17.03
CA ALA A 594 16.60 -2.13 -17.21
C ALA A 594 17.17 -2.78 -15.95
N SER A 595 16.77 -2.32 -14.76
CA SER A 595 17.35 -2.76 -13.48
C SER A 595 16.39 -3.51 -12.57
N ARG A 596 15.07 -3.42 -12.81
CA ARG A 596 13.99 -3.84 -11.90
C ARG A 596 14.05 -3.19 -10.51
N ALA A 597 14.92 -2.21 -10.30
CA ALA A 597 15.02 -1.50 -9.03
C ALA A 597 13.73 -0.69 -8.81
N ALA A 598 13.03 -0.98 -7.71
CA ALA A 598 11.85 -0.26 -7.27
C ALA A 598 12.20 0.75 -6.17
N THR A 599 11.67 1.96 -6.27
CA THR A 599 11.80 3.02 -5.24
C THR A 599 10.42 3.60 -4.92
N PRO A 600 10.11 3.93 -3.65
CA PRO A 600 8.89 4.64 -3.33
C PRO A 600 8.88 6.01 -4.04
N VAL A 601 7.72 6.40 -4.53
CA VAL A 601 7.43 7.75 -5.02
C VAL A 601 6.92 8.60 -3.86
N ALA A 602 6.15 7.98 -2.95
CA ALA A 602 5.54 8.61 -1.79
C ALA A 602 5.43 7.57 -0.65
N ASP A 603 5.44 8.01 0.61
CA ASP A 603 5.55 7.14 1.79
C ASP A 603 4.51 7.40 2.90
N LEU A 604 3.47 8.22 2.67
CA LEU A 604 2.42 8.42 3.67
C LEU A 604 1.56 7.14 3.83
N PRO A 605 1.20 6.76 5.07
CA PRO A 605 0.34 5.60 5.30
C PRO A 605 -1.11 5.92 4.90
N GLY A 606 -1.64 5.14 3.95
CA GLY A 606 -2.99 5.31 3.43
C GLY A 606 -3.15 4.63 2.07
N MET A 607 -3.88 5.28 1.18
CA MET A 607 -4.19 4.76 -0.16
C MET A 607 -3.88 5.82 -1.22
N TYR A 608 -2.89 5.54 -2.06
CA TYR A 608 -2.58 6.30 -3.27
C TYR A 608 -3.31 5.73 -4.48
N GLU A 609 -3.79 6.60 -5.37
CA GLU A 609 -4.43 6.20 -6.62
C GLU A 609 -4.16 7.17 -7.78
N TRP A 610 -4.55 6.73 -8.99
CA TRP A 610 -4.54 7.53 -10.22
C TRP A 610 -3.22 8.27 -10.52
N PRO A 611 -2.03 7.63 -10.42
CA PRO A 611 -0.76 8.31 -10.70
C PRO A 611 -0.73 8.86 -12.14
N ARG A 612 -0.13 10.04 -12.30
CA ARG A 612 0.17 10.70 -13.57
C ARG A 612 1.60 11.22 -13.51
N VAL A 613 2.39 10.95 -14.55
CA VAL A 613 3.80 11.36 -14.62
C VAL A 613 3.93 12.55 -15.56
N GLY A 614 4.58 13.61 -15.10
CA GLY A 614 4.82 14.83 -15.87
C GLY A 614 5.83 14.64 -17.00
N PRO A 615 5.89 15.59 -17.96
CA PRO A 615 6.81 15.53 -19.10
C PRO A 615 8.29 15.49 -18.69
N ASP A 616 8.63 15.98 -17.50
CA ASP A 616 9.95 15.88 -16.87
C ASP A 616 10.34 14.46 -16.40
N SER A 617 9.38 13.51 -16.41
CA SER A 617 9.46 12.15 -15.88
C SER A 617 9.68 12.02 -14.36
N GLU A 618 9.71 13.11 -13.59
CA GLU A 618 9.94 13.11 -12.14
C GLU A 618 8.76 13.67 -11.34
N THR A 619 8.05 14.65 -11.88
CA THR A 619 6.79 15.13 -11.31
C THR A 619 5.76 14.01 -11.36
N VAL A 620 5.14 13.68 -10.22
CA VAL A 620 4.06 12.69 -10.16
C VAL A 620 2.88 13.27 -9.41
N ALA A 621 1.76 13.47 -10.11
CA ALA A 621 0.48 13.79 -9.51
C ALA A 621 -0.29 12.50 -9.18
N MET A 622 -1.06 12.50 -8.09
CA MET A 622 -1.84 11.35 -7.62
C MET A 622 -2.99 11.81 -6.71
N THR A 623 -3.97 10.95 -6.46
CA THR A 623 -4.84 11.12 -5.28
C THR A 623 -4.24 10.40 -4.07
N PHE A 624 -4.50 10.94 -2.88
CA PHE A 624 -4.20 10.27 -1.62
C PHE A 624 -5.34 10.44 -0.63
N THR A 625 -5.63 9.39 0.14
CA THR A 625 -6.59 9.38 1.25
C THR A 625 -6.07 8.51 2.38
N SER A 626 -6.50 8.78 3.62
CA SER A 626 -6.30 7.90 4.77
C SER A 626 -7.58 7.79 5.60
N ALA A 627 -7.64 6.86 6.56
CA ALA A 627 -8.77 6.72 7.47
C ALA A 627 -9.19 8.05 8.15
N ARG A 628 -8.23 8.98 8.33
CA ARG A 628 -8.42 10.30 8.96
C ARG A 628 -8.40 11.48 7.97
N ARG A 629 -8.35 11.25 6.66
CA ARG A 629 -8.23 12.30 5.62
C ARG A 629 -9.04 11.96 4.37
N PRO A 630 -10.07 12.76 4.00
CA PRO A 630 -10.74 12.66 2.71
C PRO A 630 -9.76 12.66 1.53
N THR A 631 -10.21 12.17 0.38
CA THR A 631 -9.37 12.14 -0.82
C THR A 631 -9.03 13.54 -1.28
N ASP A 632 -7.75 13.78 -1.46
CA ASP A 632 -7.20 15.04 -1.99
C ASP A 632 -6.18 14.77 -3.10
N VAL A 633 -5.87 15.79 -3.90
CA VAL A 633 -4.81 15.73 -4.92
C VAL A 633 -3.47 16.08 -4.29
N TRP A 634 -2.45 15.29 -4.60
CA TRP A 634 -1.07 15.46 -4.14
C TRP A 634 -0.10 15.38 -5.32
N VAL A 635 0.99 16.13 -5.24
CA VAL A 635 2.07 16.13 -6.23
C VAL A 635 3.40 15.90 -5.53
N ARG A 636 4.21 15.01 -6.10
CA ARG A 636 5.64 14.91 -5.85
C ARG A 636 6.38 15.70 -6.92
N GLU A 637 7.32 16.56 -6.52
CA GLU A 637 8.18 17.33 -7.42
C GLU A 637 9.65 16.86 -7.28
N GLY A 638 10.36 16.73 -8.41
CA GLY A 638 11.80 16.41 -8.41
C GLY A 638 12.17 15.00 -7.93
N ASP A 639 13.36 14.85 -7.35
CA ASP A 639 13.90 13.54 -6.93
C ASP A 639 13.57 13.14 -5.48
N GLN A 640 13.10 14.09 -4.66
CA GLN A 640 12.72 13.90 -3.27
C GLN A 640 11.47 13.00 -3.12
N VAL A 641 11.18 12.52 -1.90
CA VAL A 641 9.92 11.82 -1.56
C VAL A 641 8.87 12.80 -0.99
N THR A 642 9.27 14.06 -0.74
CA THR A 642 8.40 15.13 -0.24
C THR A 642 7.21 15.38 -1.18
N LEU A 643 6.01 15.49 -0.60
CA LEU A 643 4.77 15.73 -1.33
C LEU A 643 4.22 17.12 -1.01
N ARG A 644 3.61 17.76 -2.02
CA ARG A 644 2.77 18.94 -1.90
C ARG A 644 1.30 18.53 -2.02
N GLN A 645 0.48 18.89 -1.04
CA GLN A 645 -0.98 18.76 -1.10
C GLN A 645 -1.55 19.92 -1.91
N LEU A 646 -2.35 19.65 -2.94
CA LEU A 646 -2.98 20.68 -3.78
C LEU A 646 -4.38 21.09 -3.29
N THR A 647 -5.13 20.14 -2.75
CA THR A 647 -6.48 20.35 -2.22
C THR A 647 -6.51 19.95 -0.75
N ASP A 648 -7.21 20.71 0.10
CA ASP A 648 -7.50 20.30 1.48
C ASP A 648 -9.01 20.15 1.67
N SER A 649 -9.47 18.91 1.61
CA SER A 649 -10.87 18.55 1.78
C SER A 649 -11.27 18.44 3.26
N LEU A 650 -10.31 18.24 4.17
CA LEU A 650 -10.56 18.27 5.61
C LEU A 650 -10.74 19.71 6.11
N GLY A 651 -9.92 20.64 5.59
CA GLY A 651 -10.06 22.09 5.77
C GLY A 651 -10.03 22.55 7.22
N GLY A 652 -9.36 21.79 8.11
CA GLY A 652 -9.34 22.02 9.56
C GLY A 652 -10.70 21.87 10.27
N LYS A 653 -11.75 21.37 9.60
CA LYS A 653 -13.12 21.28 10.13
C LYS A 653 -13.28 20.25 11.26
N ILE A 654 -12.42 19.24 11.28
CA ILE A 654 -12.37 18.20 12.30
C ILE A 654 -10.91 18.05 12.74
N ASP A 655 -10.66 17.97 14.04
CA ASP A 655 -9.36 17.57 14.57
C ASP A 655 -9.09 16.10 14.21
N PRO A 656 -8.02 15.77 13.46
CA PRO A 656 -7.69 14.39 13.08
C PRO A 656 -7.54 13.42 14.26
N ARG A 657 -7.31 13.93 15.48
CA ARG A 657 -7.20 13.12 16.70
C ARG A 657 -8.53 12.52 17.16
N VAL A 658 -9.66 13.16 16.84
CA VAL A 658 -11.03 12.70 17.15
C VAL A 658 -11.48 11.58 16.22
N LEU A 659 -10.85 11.48 15.04
CA LEU A 659 -11.05 10.41 14.08
C LEU A 659 -10.22 9.18 14.48
N VAL A 660 -10.71 7.98 14.19
CA VAL A 660 -10.05 6.72 14.55
C VAL A 660 -9.13 6.27 13.41
N GLU A 661 -7.87 5.96 13.73
CA GLU A 661 -7.00 5.18 12.83
C GLU A 661 -7.24 3.69 13.14
N PRO A 662 -7.70 2.86 12.19
CA PRO A 662 -8.02 1.47 12.46
C PRO A 662 -6.77 0.63 12.72
N ALA A 663 -6.89 -0.31 13.65
CA ALA A 663 -5.92 -1.40 13.77
C ALA A 663 -6.13 -2.40 12.63
N HIS A 664 -5.08 -2.81 11.93
CA HIS A 664 -5.15 -3.95 11.01
C HIS A 664 -4.91 -5.23 11.81
N VAL A 665 -5.96 -6.03 11.92
CA VAL A 665 -6.01 -7.24 12.75
C VAL A 665 -6.24 -8.47 11.87
N ARG A 666 -6.00 -9.65 12.44
CA ARG A 666 -6.47 -10.92 11.90
C ARG A 666 -7.22 -11.68 12.98
N TYR A 667 -8.24 -12.43 12.58
CA TYR A 667 -8.98 -13.31 13.46
C TYR A 667 -9.16 -14.71 12.85
N PRO A 668 -9.13 -15.77 13.69
CA PRO A 668 -9.21 -17.15 13.23
C PRO A 668 -10.62 -17.54 12.79
N THR A 669 -10.71 -18.41 11.80
CA THR A 669 -11.93 -19.09 11.35
C THR A 669 -11.93 -20.56 11.76
N ALA A 670 -13.11 -21.20 11.72
CA ALA A 670 -13.24 -22.63 12.05
C ALA A 670 -12.45 -23.56 11.10
N ASP A 671 -12.15 -23.11 9.88
CA ASP A 671 -11.33 -23.83 8.90
C ASP A 671 -9.84 -23.45 8.93
N GLY A 672 -9.37 -22.80 10.00
CA GLY A 672 -7.96 -22.51 10.27
C GLY A 672 -7.36 -21.38 9.41
N ARG A 673 -8.20 -20.54 8.80
CA ARG A 673 -7.78 -19.34 8.07
C ARG A 673 -7.78 -18.14 9.02
N GLU A 674 -7.02 -17.11 8.66
CA GLU A 674 -6.87 -15.87 9.41
C GLU A 674 -7.39 -14.69 8.58
N VAL A 675 -8.62 -14.25 8.84
CA VAL A 675 -9.30 -13.21 8.06
C VAL A 675 -8.70 -11.85 8.41
N PRO A 676 -8.13 -11.11 7.45
CA PRO A 676 -7.64 -9.75 7.67
C PRO A 676 -8.81 -8.77 7.81
N ALA A 677 -8.70 -7.80 8.71
CA ALA A 677 -9.76 -6.84 8.97
C ALA A 677 -9.25 -5.50 9.52
N LEU A 678 -9.97 -4.42 9.25
CA LEU A 678 -9.77 -3.13 9.93
C LEU A 678 -10.69 -3.04 11.15
N LEU A 679 -10.11 -2.82 12.32
CA LEU A 679 -10.81 -2.66 13.59
C LEU A 679 -10.75 -1.18 14.02
N TYR A 680 -11.91 -0.51 13.98
CA TYR A 680 -12.09 0.83 14.51
C TYR A 680 -12.57 0.70 15.97
N MET A 681 -11.69 1.06 16.91
CA MET A 681 -12.03 1.13 18.32
C MET A 681 -12.56 2.53 18.67
N PRO A 682 -13.69 2.66 19.37
CA PRO A 682 -14.20 3.95 19.81
C PRO A 682 -13.28 4.57 20.86
N HIS A 683 -13.28 5.90 20.97
CA HIS A 683 -12.65 6.61 22.10
C HIS A 683 -13.42 6.33 23.40
N ALA A 684 -12.74 6.38 24.54
CA ALA A 684 -13.33 5.99 25.82
C ALA A 684 -14.56 6.85 26.18
N GLU A 685 -14.52 8.13 25.86
CA GLU A 685 -15.58 9.12 26.07
C GLU A 685 -16.83 8.85 25.20
N ALA A 686 -16.68 8.10 24.10
CA ALA A 686 -17.80 7.73 23.24
C ALA A 686 -18.60 6.54 23.80
N VAL A 687 -18.01 5.72 24.67
CA VAL A 687 -18.58 4.46 25.17
C VAL A 687 -19.44 4.69 26.40
N ARG A 688 -20.72 4.32 26.32
CA ARG A 688 -21.70 4.46 27.40
C ARG A 688 -21.60 3.34 28.46
N GLY A 689 -20.41 3.18 29.03
CA GLY A 689 -20.12 2.17 30.07
C GLY A 689 -20.15 0.71 29.58
N GLY A 690 -19.55 -0.18 30.38
CA GLY A 690 -19.48 -1.61 30.09
C GLY A 690 -18.73 -1.94 28.79
N THR A 691 -19.05 -3.10 28.21
CA THR A 691 -18.54 -3.51 26.89
C THR A 691 -19.34 -2.79 25.79
N PRO A 692 -18.68 -2.17 24.79
CA PRO A 692 -19.38 -1.47 23.71
C PRO A 692 -20.20 -2.44 22.84
N GLY A 693 -21.21 -1.89 22.15
CA GLY A 693 -21.81 -2.58 21.00
C GLY A 693 -20.84 -2.60 19.82
N ALA A 694 -21.07 -3.48 18.86
CA ALA A 694 -20.25 -3.57 17.65
C ALA A 694 -21.06 -3.65 16.37
N VAL A 695 -20.45 -3.23 15.27
CA VAL A 695 -21.02 -3.26 13.92
C VAL A 695 -20.05 -4.01 13.00
N MET A 696 -20.53 -5.08 12.38
CA MET A 696 -19.84 -5.70 11.25
C MET A 696 -20.07 -4.84 10.01
N TYR A 697 -19.00 -4.31 9.41
CA TYR A 697 -19.11 -3.51 8.18
C TYR A 697 -18.57 -4.29 6.99
N VAL A 698 -19.44 -4.77 6.11
CA VAL A 698 -19.04 -5.61 4.96
C VAL A 698 -18.92 -4.75 3.70
N HIS A 699 -17.80 -4.88 2.97
CA HIS A 699 -17.55 -4.10 1.75
C HIS A 699 -18.38 -4.59 0.54
N GLY A 700 -18.55 -3.71 -0.45
CA GLY A 700 -19.09 -4.09 -1.77
C GLY A 700 -18.11 -4.94 -2.59
N GLY A 701 -18.59 -5.68 -3.59
CA GLY A 701 -17.76 -6.58 -4.40
C GLY A 701 -18.51 -7.84 -4.89
N PRO A 702 -18.08 -9.07 -4.51
CA PRO A 702 -17.11 -9.36 -3.45
C PRO A 702 -15.65 -9.20 -3.84
N THR A 703 -15.32 -9.04 -5.13
CA THR A 703 -13.95 -8.74 -5.59
C THR A 703 -13.56 -7.27 -5.32
N GLY A 704 -13.68 -6.85 -4.07
CA GLY A 704 -13.25 -5.57 -3.51
C GLY A 704 -12.43 -5.80 -2.24
N GLN A 705 -12.19 -4.76 -1.45
CA GLN A 705 -11.66 -4.86 -0.08
C GLN A 705 -11.92 -3.52 0.64
N HIS A 706 -11.90 -3.54 1.97
CA HIS A 706 -11.70 -2.35 2.79
C HIS A 706 -10.24 -1.92 2.75
N PHE A 707 -10.04 -0.61 2.60
CA PHE A 707 -8.75 0.05 2.70
C PHE A 707 -8.71 0.99 3.92
N ARG A 708 -7.51 1.41 4.33
CA ARG A 708 -7.28 2.52 5.26
C ARG A 708 -7.56 3.88 4.59
N TRP A 709 -8.69 4.00 3.89
CA TRP A 709 -9.13 5.20 3.19
C TRP A 709 -10.17 5.97 4.01
N TRP A 710 -10.55 7.17 3.56
CA TRP A 710 -11.64 7.90 4.17
C TRP A 710 -12.99 7.24 3.93
N ASP A 711 -13.60 6.77 5.00
CA ASP A 711 -15.00 6.36 5.03
C ASP A 711 -15.70 7.03 6.22
N PRO A 712 -16.73 7.86 6.00
CA PRO A 712 -17.43 8.54 7.08
C PRO A 712 -18.25 7.58 7.96
N THR A 713 -18.57 6.37 7.46
CA THR A 713 -19.43 5.38 8.13
C THR A 713 -18.77 4.79 9.39
N PRO A 714 -17.59 4.13 9.33
CA PRO A 714 -16.92 3.63 10.52
C PRO A 714 -16.50 4.77 11.46
N GLN A 715 -16.13 5.94 10.94
CA GLN A 715 -15.76 7.10 11.76
C GLN A 715 -16.92 7.59 12.63
N LEU A 716 -18.11 7.80 12.04
CA LEU A 716 -19.27 8.25 12.81
C LEU A 716 -19.73 7.15 13.78
N LEU A 717 -19.74 5.88 13.40
CA LEU A 717 -20.12 4.78 14.28
C LEU A 717 -19.16 4.63 15.48
N ALA A 718 -17.85 4.75 15.26
CA ALA A 718 -16.86 4.77 16.33
C ALA A 718 -17.02 5.99 17.25
N ASN A 719 -17.26 7.18 16.69
CA ASN A 719 -17.54 8.37 17.49
C ASN A 719 -18.88 8.27 18.25
N ARG A 720 -19.86 7.50 17.75
CA ARG A 720 -21.11 7.18 18.47
C ARG A 720 -20.93 6.19 19.62
N GLY A 721 -19.80 5.47 19.70
CA GLY A 721 -19.45 4.55 20.78
C GLY A 721 -19.42 3.06 20.39
N PHE A 722 -19.47 2.74 19.09
CA PHE A 722 -19.45 1.37 18.59
C PHE A 722 -18.05 0.93 18.18
N VAL A 723 -17.72 -0.33 18.43
CA VAL A 723 -16.61 -1.00 17.73
C VAL A 723 -17.06 -1.28 16.29
N VAL A 724 -16.24 -0.99 15.30
CA VAL A 724 -16.53 -1.37 13.91
C VAL A 724 -15.46 -2.33 13.42
N LEU A 725 -15.87 -3.54 13.03
CA LEU A 725 -15.00 -4.54 12.41
C LEU A 725 -15.34 -4.63 10.93
N ALA A 726 -14.36 -4.30 10.10
CA ALA A 726 -14.47 -4.20 8.66
C ALA A 726 -13.58 -5.30 8.00
N PRO A 727 -14.10 -6.54 7.84
CA PRO A 727 -13.32 -7.67 7.36
C PRO A 727 -13.14 -7.69 5.85
N ASN A 728 -11.95 -8.12 5.44
CA ASN A 728 -11.60 -8.51 4.08
C ASN A 728 -11.72 -10.04 3.97
N VAL A 729 -12.98 -10.48 3.89
CA VAL A 729 -13.40 -11.89 3.82
C VAL A 729 -12.77 -12.63 2.64
N ARG A 730 -12.85 -13.97 2.62
CA ARG A 730 -12.42 -14.75 1.46
C ARG A 730 -13.19 -14.32 0.20
N GLY A 731 -12.50 -14.09 -0.90
CA GLY A 731 -13.04 -13.39 -2.07
C GLY A 731 -12.54 -11.95 -2.25
N SER A 732 -12.05 -11.30 -1.19
CA SER A 732 -11.47 -9.95 -1.29
C SER A 732 -10.21 -9.90 -2.17
N THR A 733 -9.96 -8.75 -2.78
CA THR A 733 -8.71 -8.42 -3.49
C THR A 733 -7.58 -8.04 -2.52
N GLY A 734 -6.33 -7.96 -3.02
CA GLY A 734 -5.18 -7.44 -2.25
C GLY A 734 -4.43 -8.48 -1.42
N TYR A 735 -4.91 -9.73 -1.41
CA TYR A 735 -4.33 -10.86 -0.67
C TYR A 735 -3.92 -12.01 -1.62
N GLY A 736 -3.66 -11.68 -2.89
CA GLY A 736 -3.35 -12.64 -3.94
C GLY A 736 -4.58 -13.39 -4.47
N ARG A 737 -4.43 -13.95 -5.67
CA ARG A 737 -5.54 -14.58 -6.41
C ARG A 737 -6.12 -15.80 -5.70
N ALA A 738 -5.29 -16.55 -4.98
CA ALA A 738 -5.76 -17.71 -4.22
C ALA A 738 -6.81 -17.31 -3.17
N TRP A 739 -6.67 -16.16 -2.51
CA TRP A 739 -7.67 -15.65 -1.57
C TRP A 739 -8.92 -15.13 -2.30
N GLN A 740 -8.73 -14.43 -3.42
CA GLN A 740 -9.82 -13.89 -4.24
C GLN A 740 -10.71 -14.99 -4.88
N GLU A 741 -10.16 -16.16 -5.23
CA GLU A 741 -10.96 -17.25 -5.83
C GLU A 741 -11.72 -18.10 -4.79
N LEU A 742 -11.52 -17.90 -3.47
CA LEU A 742 -12.11 -18.75 -2.42
C LEU A 742 -13.64 -18.69 -2.28
N ASN A 743 -14.30 -17.63 -2.76
CA ASN A 743 -15.77 -17.54 -2.76
C ASN A 743 -16.38 -17.70 -4.17
N ARG A 744 -15.59 -18.10 -5.18
CA ARG A 744 -16.12 -18.40 -6.52
C ARG A 744 -17.10 -19.57 -6.44
N ARG A 745 -18.33 -19.34 -6.91
CA ARG A 745 -19.52 -20.20 -6.79
C ARG A 745 -19.96 -20.49 -5.35
N ASP A 746 -19.51 -19.70 -4.37
CA ASP A 746 -19.82 -19.85 -2.94
C ASP A 746 -20.13 -18.52 -2.21
N TRP A 747 -20.75 -17.56 -2.90
CA TRP A 747 -21.24 -16.32 -2.27
C TRP A 747 -22.25 -16.62 -1.16
N GLY A 748 -22.07 -16.02 0.02
CA GLY A 748 -22.85 -16.33 1.23
C GLY A 748 -22.45 -17.64 1.90
N GLY A 749 -21.35 -18.27 1.50
CA GLY A 749 -20.84 -19.51 2.06
C GLY A 749 -19.70 -19.25 3.03
N GLY A 750 -18.46 -19.52 2.58
CA GLY A 750 -17.28 -19.28 3.40
C GLY A 750 -17.05 -17.81 3.74
N ASP A 751 -17.50 -16.86 2.90
CA ASP A 751 -17.44 -15.43 3.21
C ASP A 751 -18.46 -14.99 4.29
N LEU A 752 -19.66 -15.59 4.33
CA LEU A 752 -20.56 -15.47 5.47
C LEU A 752 -19.93 -16.08 6.74
N ALA A 753 -19.27 -17.24 6.62
CA ALA A 753 -18.58 -17.87 7.75
C ALA A 753 -17.45 -16.98 8.31
N ASP A 754 -16.73 -16.25 7.44
CA ASP A 754 -15.73 -15.27 7.84
C ASP A 754 -16.35 -14.08 8.60
N VAL A 755 -17.52 -13.58 8.18
CA VAL A 755 -18.26 -12.55 8.95
C VAL A 755 -18.67 -13.08 10.31
N MET A 756 -19.20 -14.30 10.39
CA MET A 756 -19.64 -14.90 11.65
C MET A 756 -18.49 -15.17 12.62
N ALA A 757 -17.34 -15.64 12.11
CA ALA A 757 -16.11 -15.79 12.90
C ALA A 757 -15.62 -14.45 13.47
N GLY A 758 -15.79 -13.34 12.74
CA GLY A 758 -15.50 -11.99 13.25
C GLY A 758 -16.38 -11.60 14.44
N VAL A 759 -17.68 -11.91 14.38
CA VAL A 759 -18.58 -11.70 15.53
C VAL A 759 -18.19 -12.59 16.72
N ASP A 760 -17.89 -13.87 16.47
CA ASP A 760 -17.47 -14.81 17.52
C ASP A 760 -16.18 -14.34 18.20
N TRP A 761 -15.20 -13.84 17.43
CA TRP A 761 -13.96 -13.28 17.95
C TRP A 761 -14.18 -12.04 18.83
N LEU A 762 -14.93 -11.05 18.35
CA LEU A 762 -15.24 -9.82 19.10
C LEU A 762 -15.91 -10.12 20.46
N VAL A 763 -16.83 -11.09 20.48
CA VAL A 763 -17.53 -11.50 21.71
C VAL A 763 -16.61 -12.28 22.64
N LYS A 764 -15.88 -13.27 22.11
CA LYS A 764 -14.99 -14.15 22.89
C LYS A 764 -13.88 -13.38 23.60
N ASP A 765 -13.27 -12.41 22.93
CA ASP A 765 -12.17 -11.61 23.47
C ASP A 765 -12.68 -10.43 24.34
N GLY A 766 -14.00 -10.31 24.52
CA GLY A 766 -14.64 -9.29 25.36
C GLY A 766 -14.59 -7.87 24.77
N ILE A 767 -14.38 -7.76 23.46
CA ILE A 767 -14.32 -6.50 22.70
C ILE A 767 -15.74 -5.94 22.48
N ALA A 768 -16.74 -6.82 22.28
CA ALA A 768 -18.13 -6.45 22.01
C ALA A 768 -19.15 -7.20 22.90
N ASP A 769 -20.25 -6.55 23.24
CA ASP A 769 -21.40 -7.19 23.89
C ASP A 769 -22.17 -8.06 22.86
N PRO A 770 -22.34 -9.39 23.10
CA PRO A 770 -23.03 -10.30 22.18
C PRO A 770 -24.50 -9.93 21.90
N LYS A 771 -25.15 -9.13 22.75
CA LYS A 771 -26.53 -8.66 22.54
C LYS A 771 -26.61 -7.34 21.75
N ARG A 772 -25.47 -6.71 21.47
CA ARG A 772 -25.36 -5.37 20.86
C ARG A 772 -24.54 -5.40 19.57
N ILE A 773 -24.67 -6.49 18.81
CA ILE A 773 -24.04 -6.65 17.49
C ILE A 773 -25.03 -6.22 16.40
N GLY A 774 -24.60 -5.37 15.49
CA GLY A 774 -25.28 -5.08 14.23
C GLY A 774 -24.42 -5.37 13.01
N ILE A 775 -25.00 -5.23 11.82
CA ILE A 775 -24.32 -5.45 10.54
C ILE A 775 -24.77 -4.42 9.49
N THR A 776 -23.84 -3.90 8.70
CA THR A 776 -24.12 -2.93 7.64
C THR A 776 -23.22 -3.16 6.43
N GLY A 777 -23.68 -2.72 5.26
CA GLY A 777 -22.90 -2.77 4.03
C GLY A 777 -23.65 -2.21 2.82
N GLY A 778 -22.86 -1.90 1.78
CA GLY A 778 -23.36 -1.44 0.49
C GLY A 778 -23.19 -2.50 -0.60
N SER A 779 -24.11 -2.58 -1.57
CA SER A 779 -23.99 -3.49 -2.72
C SER A 779 -23.88 -4.96 -2.27
N TYR A 780 -22.78 -5.66 -2.57
CA TYR A 780 -22.51 -6.99 -2.00
C TYR A 780 -22.51 -7.02 -0.46
N GLY A 781 -22.05 -5.95 0.20
CA GLY A 781 -22.14 -5.82 1.65
C GLY A 781 -23.58 -5.67 2.14
N GLY A 782 -24.46 -5.06 1.34
CA GLY A 782 -25.91 -5.03 1.58
C GLY A 782 -26.53 -6.41 1.41
N TYR A 783 -26.16 -7.14 0.36
CA TYR A 783 -26.48 -8.57 0.22
C TYR A 783 -26.06 -9.37 1.45
N MET A 784 -24.80 -9.27 1.87
CA MET A 784 -24.27 -10.02 3.01
C MET A 784 -24.96 -9.62 4.32
N THR A 785 -25.33 -8.33 4.48
CA THR A 785 -26.17 -7.86 5.58
C THR A 785 -27.50 -8.62 5.61
N LEU A 786 -28.25 -8.61 4.50
CA LEU A 786 -29.55 -9.30 4.41
C LEU A 786 -29.42 -10.82 4.59
N TYR A 787 -28.40 -11.42 3.99
CA TYR A 787 -28.17 -12.86 4.03
C TYR A 787 -27.77 -13.32 5.44
N ALA A 788 -26.87 -12.60 6.11
CA ALA A 788 -26.50 -12.89 7.50
C ALA A 788 -27.71 -12.77 8.45
N LEU A 789 -28.54 -11.73 8.31
CA LEU A 789 -29.77 -11.59 9.11
C LEU A 789 -30.78 -12.72 8.88
N ALA A 790 -30.84 -13.29 7.67
CA ALA A 790 -31.76 -14.37 7.31
C ALA A 790 -31.23 -15.78 7.67
N ARG A 791 -29.91 -15.97 7.66
CA ARG A 791 -29.23 -17.23 7.97
C ARG A 791 -28.86 -17.38 9.44
N HIS A 792 -28.61 -16.26 10.14
CA HIS A 792 -28.22 -16.20 11.55
C HIS A 792 -29.11 -15.20 12.34
N PRO A 793 -30.43 -15.44 12.40
CA PRO A 793 -31.40 -14.43 12.84
C PRO A 793 -31.32 -14.02 14.31
N ASP A 794 -30.67 -14.83 15.15
CA ASP A 794 -30.49 -14.57 16.58
C ASP A 794 -29.09 -14.00 16.92
N ARG A 795 -28.27 -13.67 15.91
CA ARG A 795 -26.88 -13.20 16.07
C ARG A 795 -26.70 -11.68 15.95
N PHE A 796 -27.71 -10.97 15.46
CA PHE A 796 -27.67 -9.53 15.21
C PHE A 796 -28.95 -8.87 15.74
N ALA A 797 -28.82 -7.72 16.41
CA ALA A 797 -29.97 -6.97 16.90
C ALA A 797 -30.56 -6.02 15.82
N ALA A 798 -29.73 -5.54 14.91
CA ALA A 798 -30.14 -4.69 13.78
C ALA A 798 -29.19 -4.80 12.59
N GLY A 799 -29.65 -4.37 11.41
CA GLY A 799 -28.78 -4.11 10.29
C GLY A 799 -29.25 -2.98 9.36
N VAL A 800 -28.35 -2.57 8.47
CA VAL A 800 -28.59 -1.54 7.47
C VAL A 800 -28.08 -2.01 6.10
N SER A 801 -28.97 -2.23 5.16
CA SER A 801 -28.64 -2.66 3.79
C SER A 801 -28.78 -1.50 2.83
N SER A 802 -27.66 -1.05 2.25
CA SER A 802 -27.65 -0.01 1.20
C SER A 802 -27.47 -0.63 -0.17
N VAL A 803 -28.37 -0.34 -1.12
CA VAL A 803 -28.33 -0.83 -2.52
C VAL A 803 -27.98 -2.33 -2.65
N GLY A 804 -28.51 -3.14 -1.72
CA GLY A 804 -28.12 -4.54 -1.51
C GLY A 804 -28.92 -5.52 -2.38
N VAL A 805 -28.26 -6.54 -2.91
CA VAL A 805 -28.93 -7.58 -3.73
C VAL A 805 -29.82 -8.45 -2.86
N VAL A 806 -31.08 -8.64 -3.28
CA VAL A 806 -32.14 -9.35 -2.56
C VAL A 806 -32.43 -10.72 -3.19
N SER A 807 -32.22 -10.83 -4.50
CA SER A 807 -32.30 -12.07 -5.25
C SER A 807 -31.32 -12.06 -6.42
N TRP A 808 -30.37 -13.00 -6.39
CA TRP A 808 -29.42 -13.19 -7.49
C TRP A 808 -30.13 -13.61 -8.77
N LYS A 809 -31.29 -14.28 -8.68
CA LYS A 809 -32.04 -14.76 -9.85
C LYS A 809 -32.71 -13.61 -10.62
N THR A 810 -33.48 -12.78 -9.92
CA THR A 810 -34.10 -11.56 -10.50
C THR A 810 -33.03 -10.60 -11.02
N LEU A 811 -31.91 -10.46 -10.30
CA LEU A 811 -30.78 -9.67 -10.79
C LEU A 811 -30.20 -10.24 -12.08
N PHE A 812 -29.90 -11.55 -12.14
CA PHE A 812 -29.41 -12.21 -13.36
C PHE A 812 -30.37 -12.03 -14.54
N ASP A 813 -31.68 -12.12 -14.31
CA ASP A 813 -32.68 -11.96 -15.36
C ASP A 813 -32.74 -10.52 -15.88
N THR A 814 -32.66 -9.52 -15.00
CA THR A 814 -32.94 -8.11 -15.32
C THR A 814 -31.72 -7.23 -15.59
N THR A 815 -30.52 -7.66 -15.18
CA THR A 815 -29.31 -6.82 -15.26
C THR A 815 -28.73 -6.70 -16.67
N ARG A 816 -27.77 -5.78 -16.81
CA ARG A 816 -27.04 -5.46 -18.05
C ARG A 816 -26.10 -6.59 -18.47
N GLY A 817 -25.68 -6.63 -19.73
CA GLY A 817 -24.86 -7.72 -20.30
C GLY A 817 -23.56 -7.99 -19.52
N ASP A 818 -22.76 -6.95 -19.30
CA ASP A 818 -21.51 -6.97 -18.51
C ASP A 818 -21.72 -7.47 -17.07
N LEU A 819 -22.76 -6.99 -16.40
CA LEU A 819 -23.10 -7.42 -15.03
C LEU A 819 -23.58 -8.88 -14.99
N ARG A 820 -24.31 -9.34 -16.02
CA ARG A 820 -24.69 -10.76 -16.15
C ARG A 820 -23.48 -11.65 -16.40
N GLU A 821 -22.50 -11.21 -17.20
CA GLU A 821 -21.26 -11.96 -17.41
C GLU A 821 -20.40 -12.04 -16.15
N TYR A 822 -20.33 -10.97 -15.36
CA TYR A 822 -19.73 -11.00 -14.03
C TYR A 822 -20.40 -12.05 -13.11
N LEU A 823 -21.74 -12.09 -13.08
CA LEU A 823 -22.48 -13.13 -12.34
C LEU A 823 -22.17 -14.55 -12.86
N ILE A 824 -22.11 -14.76 -14.18
CA ILE A 824 -21.76 -16.05 -14.79
C ILE A 824 -20.34 -16.48 -14.37
N ARG A 825 -19.38 -15.56 -14.36
CA ARG A 825 -17.98 -15.83 -14.02
C ARG A 825 -17.79 -16.15 -12.54
N GLU A 826 -18.43 -15.41 -11.65
CA GLU A 826 -18.19 -15.54 -10.20
C GLU A 826 -19.15 -16.50 -9.49
N LEU A 827 -20.45 -16.53 -9.85
CA LEU A 827 -21.46 -17.38 -9.17
C LEU A 827 -21.91 -18.58 -10.01
N GLY A 828 -21.83 -18.48 -11.34
CA GLY A 828 -22.29 -19.51 -12.28
C GLY A 828 -23.48 -19.07 -13.12
N ASP A 829 -24.00 -19.96 -13.96
CA ASP A 829 -25.07 -19.63 -14.90
C ASP A 829 -26.43 -19.96 -14.26
N ALA A 830 -27.27 -18.95 -13.97
CA ALA A 830 -28.54 -19.14 -13.29
C ALA A 830 -29.54 -20.06 -14.03
N THR A 831 -29.33 -20.31 -15.33
CA THR A 831 -30.14 -21.26 -16.11
C THR A 831 -29.72 -22.71 -15.87
N LYS A 832 -28.44 -22.95 -15.51
CA LYS A 832 -27.85 -24.27 -15.24
C LYS A 832 -27.76 -24.58 -13.74
N ASP A 833 -27.55 -23.54 -12.94
CA ASP A 833 -27.36 -23.57 -11.49
C ASP A 833 -28.53 -22.89 -10.70
N PRO A 834 -29.83 -23.07 -11.06
CA PRO A 834 -30.91 -22.27 -10.49
C PRO A 834 -31.08 -22.46 -8.97
N GLN A 835 -30.77 -23.65 -8.45
CA GLN A 835 -30.84 -23.92 -7.01
C GLN A 835 -29.74 -23.21 -6.22
N LEU A 836 -28.54 -23.01 -6.80
CA LEU A 836 -27.48 -22.20 -6.18
C LEU A 836 -27.92 -20.74 -6.08
N TYR A 837 -28.49 -20.20 -7.17
CA TYR A 837 -29.02 -18.85 -7.20
C TYR A 837 -30.14 -18.62 -6.18
N LEU A 838 -31.05 -19.59 -6.03
CA LEU A 838 -32.13 -19.52 -5.03
C LEU A 838 -31.59 -19.64 -3.60
N ASP A 839 -30.73 -20.61 -3.31
CA ASP A 839 -30.15 -20.81 -1.97
C ASP A 839 -29.37 -19.58 -1.52
N ARG A 840 -28.54 -18.99 -2.39
CA ARG A 840 -27.72 -17.83 -2.05
C ARG A 840 -28.46 -16.50 -2.09
N SER A 841 -29.76 -16.47 -2.39
CA SER A 841 -30.58 -15.24 -2.40
C SER A 841 -31.20 -14.94 -1.02
N PRO A 842 -31.07 -13.73 -0.46
CA PRO A 842 -31.68 -13.39 0.83
C PRO A 842 -33.20 -13.57 0.88
N ILE A 843 -33.90 -13.27 -0.22
CA ILE A 843 -35.38 -13.37 -0.27
C ILE A 843 -35.89 -14.78 0.07
N THR A 844 -35.16 -15.83 -0.33
CA THR A 844 -35.49 -17.24 -0.07
C THR A 844 -35.56 -17.55 1.42
N HIS A 845 -34.76 -16.85 2.24
CA HIS A 845 -34.67 -17.06 3.68
C HIS A 845 -35.30 -15.91 4.48
N ALA A 846 -35.84 -14.87 3.83
CA ALA A 846 -36.25 -13.61 4.45
C ALA A 846 -37.27 -13.75 5.59
N LYS A 847 -38.10 -14.81 5.58
CA LYS A 847 -39.03 -15.19 6.67
C LYS A 847 -38.36 -15.38 8.04
N ASN A 848 -37.05 -15.58 8.07
CA ASN A 848 -36.27 -15.76 9.29
C ASN A 848 -35.80 -14.42 9.88
N ILE A 849 -35.81 -13.31 9.12
CA ILE A 849 -35.25 -12.03 9.57
C ILE A 849 -36.08 -11.48 10.74
N ARG A 850 -35.46 -11.42 11.93
CA ARG A 850 -36.04 -10.89 13.18
C ARG A 850 -35.45 -9.54 13.58
N ALA A 851 -34.19 -9.30 13.22
CA ALA A 851 -33.45 -8.09 13.54
C ALA A 851 -34.09 -6.84 12.91
N ALA A 852 -33.90 -5.69 13.53
CA ALA A 852 -34.42 -4.44 13.00
C ALA A 852 -33.63 -3.99 11.76
N LEU A 853 -34.28 -3.86 10.60
CA LEU A 853 -33.61 -3.63 9.31
C LEU A 853 -34.00 -2.30 8.65
N LEU A 854 -33.01 -1.44 8.41
CA LEU A 854 -33.12 -0.27 7.54
C LEU A 854 -32.65 -0.63 6.12
N VAL A 855 -33.45 -0.28 5.11
CA VAL A 855 -33.12 -0.46 3.69
C VAL A 855 -32.99 0.92 3.03
N LEU A 856 -31.83 1.20 2.44
CA LEU A 856 -31.53 2.44 1.73
C LEU A 856 -31.28 2.14 0.24
N GLN A 857 -31.91 2.89 -0.66
CA GLN A 857 -31.87 2.60 -2.10
C GLN A 857 -31.79 3.88 -2.94
N GLY A 858 -30.95 3.87 -3.98
CA GLY A 858 -31.02 4.89 -5.04
C GLY A 858 -32.11 4.53 -6.05
N ALA A 859 -32.96 5.48 -6.41
CA ALA A 859 -34.09 5.23 -7.31
C ALA A 859 -33.66 4.86 -8.74
N ASN A 860 -32.49 5.36 -9.16
CA ASN A 860 -31.95 5.22 -10.52
C ASN A 860 -30.84 4.16 -10.62
N ASP A 861 -30.69 3.30 -9.60
CA ASP A 861 -29.61 2.33 -9.50
C ASP A 861 -29.61 1.35 -10.71
N PRO A 862 -28.59 1.38 -11.58
CA PRO A 862 -28.51 0.54 -12.76
C PRO A 862 -27.88 -0.83 -12.48
N ARG A 863 -27.32 -1.04 -11.28
CA ARG A 863 -26.64 -2.28 -10.90
C ARG A 863 -27.50 -3.16 -10.00
N VAL A 864 -28.22 -2.56 -9.06
CA VAL A 864 -29.17 -3.21 -8.15
C VAL A 864 -30.48 -2.42 -8.17
N PRO A 865 -31.35 -2.67 -9.17
CA PRO A 865 -32.57 -1.89 -9.37
C PRO A 865 -33.48 -1.91 -8.14
N LYS A 866 -34.16 -0.79 -7.85
CA LYS A 866 -35.00 -0.62 -6.64
C LYS A 866 -36.08 -1.68 -6.43
N GLY A 867 -36.46 -2.44 -7.47
CA GLY A 867 -37.33 -3.61 -7.34
C GLY A 867 -36.76 -4.68 -6.39
N GLU A 868 -35.44 -4.77 -6.22
CA GLU A 868 -34.78 -5.60 -5.20
C GLU A 868 -35.16 -5.13 -3.79
N ALA A 869 -34.95 -3.85 -3.47
CA ALA A 869 -35.32 -3.27 -2.18
C ALA A 869 -36.82 -3.42 -1.87
N LEU A 870 -37.70 -3.25 -2.87
CA LEU A 870 -39.14 -3.42 -2.68
C LEU A 870 -39.54 -4.87 -2.35
N GLN A 871 -38.87 -5.88 -2.93
CA GLN A 871 -39.11 -7.30 -2.60
C GLN A 871 -38.82 -7.59 -1.13
N ILE A 872 -37.67 -7.14 -0.60
CA ILE A 872 -37.32 -7.40 0.80
C ILE A 872 -38.21 -6.61 1.76
N VAL A 873 -38.58 -5.37 1.43
CA VAL A 873 -39.52 -4.57 2.24
C VAL A 873 -40.88 -5.26 2.37
N GLU A 874 -41.41 -5.86 1.29
CA GLU A 874 -42.68 -6.58 1.35
C GLU A 874 -42.59 -7.88 2.17
N ALA A 875 -41.46 -8.59 2.10
CA ALA A 875 -41.20 -9.73 2.97
C ALA A 875 -41.16 -9.29 4.45
N LEU A 876 -40.47 -8.20 4.79
CA LEU A 876 -40.36 -7.69 6.16
C LEU A 876 -41.71 -7.29 6.76
N LYS A 877 -42.60 -6.66 5.97
CA LYS A 877 -43.99 -6.40 6.37
C LYS A 877 -44.74 -7.70 6.68
N THR A 878 -44.66 -8.67 5.77
CA THR A 878 -45.32 -9.98 5.91
C THR A 878 -44.86 -10.72 7.17
N ASN A 879 -43.57 -10.60 7.52
CA ASN A 879 -42.97 -11.26 8.68
C ASN A 879 -43.14 -10.49 10.00
N GLY A 880 -43.61 -9.23 9.95
CA GLY A 880 -43.72 -8.35 11.12
C GLY A 880 -42.38 -7.86 11.67
N ALA A 881 -41.29 -7.95 10.92
CA ALA A 881 -39.96 -7.51 11.36
C ALA A 881 -39.89 -5.97 11.44
N PRO A 882 -39.30 -5.36 12.48
CA PRO A 882 -39.16 -3.91 12.56
C PRO A 882 -38.29 -3.37 11.42
N HIS A 883 -38.83 -2.53 10.55
CA HIS A 883 -38.10 -2.05 9.38
C HIS A 883 -38.38 -0.59 9.02
N GLN A 884 -37.49 0.00 8.25
CA GLN A 884 -37.68 1.26 7.52
C GLN A 884 -37.11 1.13 6.11
N TYR A 885 -37.72 1.86 5.17
CA TYR A 885 -37.25 1.99 3.79
C TYR A 885 -37.08 3.47 3.47
N HIS A 886 -35.99 3.83 2.78
CA HIS A 886 -35.81 5.16 2.20
C HIS A 886 -35.22 5.07 0.79
N GLU A 887 -35.81 5.85 -0.11
CA GLU A 887 -35.46 5.90 -1.54
C GLU A 887 -34.97 7.30 -1.90
N TYR A 888 -33.73 7.40 -2.37
CA TYR A 888 -33.14 8.64 -2.87
C TYR A 888 -33.45 8.81 -4.35
N ALA A 889 -34.39 9.71 -4.66
CA ALA A 889 -34.95 9.89 -6.00
C ALA A 889 -33.93 10.31 -7.09
N ASN A 890 -32.82 10.94 -6.69
CA ASN A 890 -31.80 11.50 -7.56
C ASN A 890 -30.41 10.86 -7.36
N GLU A 891 -30.39 9.57 -6.98
CA GLU A 891 -29.18 8.75 -6.80
C GLU A 891 -29.34 7.38 -7.47
N GLY A 892 -28.20 6.72 -7.71
CA GLY A 892 -28.11 5.38 -8.27
C GLY A 892 -27.41 4.40 -7.33
N HIS A 893 -26.34 3.75 -7.79
CA HIS A 893 -25.62 2.73 -7.03
C HIS A 893 -24.67 3.32 -5.96
N GLY A 894 -25.25 4.06 -5.02
CA GLY A 894 -24.56 4.83 -3.98
C GLY A 894 -25.07 6.26 -3.91
N PHE A 895 -24.67 6.99 -2.86
CA PHE A 895 -25.17 8.33 -2.55
C PHE A 895 -24.07 9.36 -2.83
N SER A 896 -24.10 9.93 -4.03
CA SER A 896 -23.06 10.78 -4.59
C SER A 896 -23.19 12.25 -4.21
N ARG A 897 -24.42 12.75 -4.08
CA ARG A 897 -24.70 14.12 -3.62
C ARG A 897 -24.45 14.21 -2.13
N VAL A 898 -23.77 15.29 -1.70
CA VAL A 898 -23.35 15.46 -0.31
C VAL A 898 -24.53 15.43 0.66
N ALA A 899 -25.67 16.06 0.32
CA ALA A 899 -26.87 16.05 1.15
C ALA A 899 -27.46 14.64 1.36
N ASN A 900 -27.57 13.84 0.29
CA ASN A 900 -28.06 12.46 0.37
C ASN A 900 -27.09 11.56 1.15
N ARG A 901 -25.78 11.75 0.96
CA ARG A 901 -24.73 11.05 1.71
C ARG A 901 -24.80 11.35 3.21
N VAL A 902 -25.04 12.60 3.60
CA VAL A 902 -25.24 13.01 5.00
C VAL A 902 -26.50 12.37 5.59
N ASP A 903 -27.64 12.43 4.90
CA ASP A 903 -28.90 11.83 5.37
C ASP A 903 -28.80 10.30 5.49
N ALA A 904 -28.21 9.61 4.51
CA ALA A 904 -27.98 8.16 4.56
C ALA A 904 -27.07 7.76 5.73
N LEU A 905 -26.00 8.52 5.96
CA LEU A 905 -25.08 8.33 7.08
C LEU A 905 -25.79 8.56 8.43
N GLN A 906 -26.59 9.62 8.55
CA GLN A 906 -27.36 9.92 9.76
C GLN A 906 -28.38 8.81 10.05
N ARG A 907 -29.18 8.38 9.06
CA ARG A 907 -30.13 7.26 9.18
C ARG A 907 -29.44 5.97 9.62
N THR A 908 -28.29 5.66 9.03
CA THR A 908 -27.48 4.49 9.38
C THR A 908 -27.01 4.54 10.83
N ALA A 909 -26.42 5.66 11.23
CA ALA A 909 -25.90 5.86 12.58
C ALA A 909 -27.01 5.87 13.64
N ASP A 910 -28.15 6.51 13.36
CA ASP A 910 -29.27 6.59 14.30
C ASP A 910 -30.05 5.26 14.40
N TRP A 911 -30.20 4.52 13.30
CA TRP A 911 -30.78 3.17 13.34
C TRP A 911 -29.95 2.23 14.21
N LEU A 912 -28.64 2.18 13.97
CA LEU A 912 -27.72 1.36 14.77
C LEU A 912 -27.64 1.88 16.22
N THR A 913 -27.62 3.19 16.44
CA THR A 913 -27.70 3.77 17.80
C THR A 913 -28.98 3.33 18.52
N LYS A 914 -30.13 3.39 17.86
CA LYS A 914 -31.44 3.03 18.41
C LYS A 914 -31.53 1.56 18.82
N TYR A 915 -30.95 0.63 18.07
CA TYR A 915 -31.10 -0.81 18.35
C TYR A 915 -29.92 -1.43 19.11
N LEU A 916 -28.72 -0.84 19.04
CA LEU A 916 -27.51 -1.33 19.72
C LEU A 916 -27.17 -0.59 21.02
N THR A 917 -28.02 0.33 21.49
CA THR A 917 -27.85 1.05 22.77
C THR A 917 -28.94 0.65 23.76
N PRO A 918 -28.62 0.33 25.04
CA PRO A 918 -29.61 0.03 26.07
C PRO A 918 -30.68 1.12 26.22
N LEU A 919 -31.90 0.74 26.63
CA LEU A 919 -33.01 1.68 26.77
C LEU A 919 -32.75 2.79 27.80
N MET A 920 -32.12 2.46 28.94
CA MET A 920 -31.78 3.44 29.98
C MET A 920 -30.84 4.54 29.47
N ASP A 921 -29.87 4.15 28.64
CA ASP A 921 -28.87 5.06 28.08
C ASP A 921 -29.43 6.01 27.01
N ARG A 922 -30.63 5.74 26.49
CA ARG A 922 -31.35 6.64 25.56
C ARG A 922 -32.09 7.74 26.34
N TYR A 923 -32.75 7.37 27.43
CA TYR A 923 -33.42 8.31 28.33
C TYR A 923 -32.47 9.30 29.06
N LEU A 924 -31.16 9.06 29.00
CA LEU A 924 -30.12 9.97 29.49
C LEU A 924 -29.40 10.71 28.35
N ALA A 925 -29.89 10.59 27.10
CA ALA A 925 -29.35 11.23 25.91
C ALA A 925 -30.27 12.29 25.32
N ASP A 926 -31.59 12.07 25.45
CA ASP A 926 -32.68 13.02 25.19
C ASP A 926 -32.87 13.98 26.37
#